data_AF-A0A0K1EBV9-F1
#
_entry.id   AF-A0A0K1EBV9-F1
#
_cell.length_a   1.000
_cell.length_b   1.000
_cell.length_c   1.000
_cell.angle_alpha   90.00
_cell.angle_beta   90.00
_cell.angle_gamma   90.00
#
_symmetry.space_group_name_H-M   'P 1'
#
loop_
_entity.id
_entity.type
_entity.pdbx_description
1 polymer ?
#
loop_
_entity_poly.entity_id
_entity_poly.type
_entity_poly.pdbx_seq_one_letter_code
_entity_poly.pdbx_strand_id
1 'polypeptide(L)'
;MLSESTPKTNGAAPLRVSPTRSATTEETYPQTTMRVTKRNGSTEPVDLNKIVRAVGRCCVGLTDVDALRIATRTISGLYDGATTRELDQLSIQTAAALIVEEPHYAKLAARLLATYIDKEVRNQEIHAFSQSVATGHRLGLINERLYEFVTSNARKLNDAIEPERDREFEYFGLRTLQDRYLLKHPQTRLVLETPQHFFLRIACSLSETVTDAIELYRLFSSLEYMPSSPTLFNTGTKHEQLSSCFLLDSPEDHLRGIYQRYTDVAMLSKFSGGIGLAYHRVRSRGSLIESTNGYSSGIVPWLKTLDASVAAVNQGGKRKGACCVYLETWHADIEDFLSLRDNTGDDASRTHNLNLANWVSDLFMKRVEADGSWSLFDPKTVKDLPDLYGEAFERRYVEAEEAGLAVKTVKARELYARMMRTLAQTGNGWMTFKDKSNLACNQTALAGRTIHLSNLCTEILEVTSKEESAVCNLGSINLARHTAVQDGAVVFDFEKLARTVQIAVRQLDRVIDLNYYPIPSTKASNVRWRPVGLGVMGLQDVLFQMRLPFDSEGARALSRRIAEEIYFHALTTSADLAVEKGRHPSFEETRAARGELQFDAWGVRPMDGERWEALRRRVQVDGLRNSLLVAIAPTATIASIVGSYECIEPQVSNLFKRETLSGDFLQVNRYLVAELKQLGLWTESVRARLKMAEGSVQGLAELPEALRALFRTAWEIPMRALIDMAADRGAFIDQSQSLNLFVESPNIGQLSSMYFYAWKRGLKTTYYLRSRPATRIAKATVEAPPAEAKKDAADVACSLENPESCEACQ
;
A
#
# COMPACT_ATOMS: atom_id res chain seq x y z
N MET A 1 -42.41 83.81 -13.21
CA MET A 1 -42.87 82.48 -12.74
C MET A 1 -41.98 81.45 -13.41
N LEU A 2 -41.23 80.71 -12.59
CA LEU A 2 -40.60 79.39 -12.77
C LEU A 2 -40.00 78.96 -14.13
N SER A 3 -38.71 78.57 -14.02
CA SER A 3 -37.84 77.69 -14.84
C SER A 3 -37.54 78.13 -16.28
N GLU A 4 -36.40 78.75 -16.55
CA GLU A 4 -35.01 78.21 -16.68
C GLU A 4 -34.71 77.54 -18.03
N SER A 5 -34.36 78.38 -19.01
CA SER A 5 -33.47 78.03 -20.12
C SER A 5 -32.93 79.31 -20.77
N THR A 6 -31.67 79.67 -20.50
CA THR A 6 -30.94 80.68 -21.29
C THR A 6 -29.42 80.47 -21.22
N PRO A 7 -28.67 80.83 -22.29
CA PRO A 7 -27.34 80.29 -22.59
C PRO A 7 -26.25 81.38 -22.75
N LYS A 8 -25.06 80.94 -23.22
CA LYS A 8 -23.98 81.67 -23.92
C LYS A 8 -22.71 81.97 -23.10
N THR A 9 -21.59 81.42 -23.59
CA THR A 9 -20.44 82.23 -23.98
C THR A 9 -19.95 81.79 -25.37
N ASN A 10 -19.68 82.79 -26.21
CA ASN A 10 -19.28 82.71 -27.61
C ASN A 10 -17.78 83.00 -27.76
N GLY A 11 -17.19 82.48 -28.83
CA GLY A 11 -16.05 83.07 -29.55
C GLY A 11 -14.69 82.49 -29.19
N ALA A 12 -13.75 82.28 -30.10
CA ALA A 12 -13.62 82.52 -31.53
C ALA A 12 -12.41 81.71 -32.01
N ALA A 13 -12.34 81.38 -33.30
CA ALA A 13 -11.20 80.66 -33.89
C ALA A 13 -9.86 81.42 -33.75
N PRO A 14 -8.74 80.71 -33.88
CA PRO A 14 -7.81 81.16 -34.92
C PRO A 14 -7.10 80.05 -35.71
N LEU A 15 -6.62 80.51 -36.87
CA LEU A 15 -5.92 79.83 -37.94
C LEU A 15 -4.67 79.07 -37.51
N ARG A 16 -4.44 77.93 -38.20
CA ARG A 16 -3.20 77.15 -38.19
C ARG A 16 -2.04 77.97 -38.74
N VAL A 17 -0.99 78.12 -37.95
CA VAL A 17 0.37 78.45 -38.38
C VAL A 17 1.30 77.42 -37.72
N SER A 18 2.07 76.71 -38.54
CA SER A 18 3.08 75.73 -38.09
C SER A 18 4.12 76.37 -37.18
N PRO A 19 4.64 75.62 -36.19
CA PRO A 19 6.10 75.54 -36.12
C PRO A 19 6.65 74.18 -35.66
N THR A 20 7.76 73.81 -36.32
CA THR A 20 8.98 73.15 -35.80
C THR A 20 8.91 71.81 -35.06
N ARG A 21 9.61 70.84 -35.66
CA ARG A 21 10.29 69.69 -35.05
C ARG A 21 10.77 69.97 -33.61
N SER A 22 10.25 69.20 -32.66
CA SER A 22 11.02 68.77 -31.50
C SER A 22 11.13 67.24 -31.54
N ALA A 23 12.36 66.76 -31.38
CA ALA A 23 12.66 65.34 -31.31
C ALA A 23 12.07 64.78 -30.02
N THR A 24 10.99 64.03 -30.13
CA THR A 24 10.62 63.05 -29.11
C THR A 24 11.55 61.86 -29.30
N THR A 25 12.54 61.78 -28.42
CA THR A 25 13.27 60.56 -28.12
C THR A 25 12.26 59.45 -27.88
N GLU A 26 12.12 58.53 -28.83
CA GLU A 26 11.55 57.23 -28.55
C GLU A 26 12.40 56.60 -27.45
N GLU A 27 11.86 56.56 -26.23
CA GLU A 27 12.34 55.66 -25.20
C GLU A 27 12.16 54.24 -25.73
N THR A 28 13.20 53.74 -26.39
CA THR A 28 13.35 52.33 -26.72
C THR A 28 13.62 51.61 -25.41
N TYR A 29 12.57 51.06 -24.81
CA TYR A 29 12.72 50.02 -23.81
C TYR A 29 13.50 48.87 -24.47
N PRO A 30 14.70 48.51 -23.99
CA PRO A 30 15.38 47.35 -24.53
C PRO A 30 14.47 46.14 -24.32
N GLN A 31 14.08 45.45 -25.40
CA GLN A 31 13.48 44.13 -25.30
C GLN A 31 14.51 43.20 -24.65
N THR A 32 14.47 43.10 -23.33
CA THR A 32 15.26 42.14 -22.58
C THR A 32 14.79 40.76 -22.99
N THR A 33 15.53 40.14 -23.93
CA THR A 33 15.30 38.75 -24.29
C THR A 33 15.62 37.92 -23.05
N MET A 34 14.58 37.35 -22.43
CA MET A 34 14.69 36.53 -21.23
C MET A 34 15.82 35.51 -21.38
N ARG A 35 16.71 35.41 -20.40
CA ARG A 35 17.87 34.51 -20.39
C ARG A 35 17.69 33.42 -19.35
N VAL A 36 18.22 32.24 -19.65
CA VAL A 36 18.29 31.10 -18.72
C VAL A 36 19.72 30.71 -18.41
N THR A 37 19.97 30.34 -17.16
CA THR A 37 21.27 29.88 -16.68
C THR A 37 21.39 28.35 -16.82
N LYS A 38 22.34 27.89 -17.63
CA LYS A 38 22.64 26.47 -17.83
C LYS A 38 23.24 25.83 -16.58
N ARG A 39 23.19 24.50 -16.53
CA ARG A 39 23.80 23.71 -15.45
C ARG A 39 25.32 23.91 -15.30
N ASN A 40 26.01 24.36 -16.35
CA ASN A 40 27.44 24.70 -16.33
C ASN A 40 27.71 26.19 -15.97
N GLY A 41 26.69 26.95 -15.57
CA GLY A 41 26.80 28.37 -15.19
C GLY A 41 26.71 29.38 -16.34
N SER A 42 26.77 28.95 -17.60
CA SER A 42 26.63 29.87 -18.75
C SER A 42 25.17 30.31 -18.97
N THR A 43 24.95 31.52 -19.47
CA THR A 43 23.60 32.05 -19.76
C THR A 43 23.31 32.05 -21.27
N GLU A 44 22.12 31.61 -21.66
CA GLU A 44 21.64 31.66 -23.04
C GLU A 44 20.25 32.30 -23.13
N PRO A 45 19.86 32.94 -24.25
CA PRO A 45 18.49 33.42 -24.43
C PRO A 45 17.51 32.24 -24.47
N VAL A 46 16.30 32.46 -23.96
CA VAL A 46 15.21 31.48 -24.02
C VAL A 46 14.79 31.26 -25.47
N ASP A 47 14.92 30.02 -25.95
CA ASP A 47 14.52 29.60 -27.30
C ASP A 47 13.33 28.63 -27.20
N LEU A 48 12.15 29.10 -27.59
CA LEU A 48 10.93 28.29 -27.62
C LEU A 48 11.11 27.03 -28.48
N ASN A 49 11.75 27.12 -29.64
CA ASN A 49 11.94 25.97 -30.53
C ASN A 49 12.85 24.91 -29.89
N LYS A 50 13.78 25.32 -29.04
CA LYS A 50 14.63 24.39 -28.27
C LYS A 50 13.81 23.65 -27.22
N ILE A 51 12.92 24.34 -26.51
CA ILE A 51 12.02 23.74 -25.52
C ILE A 51 11.03 22.79 -26.20
N VAL A 52 10.38 23.23 -27.28
CA VAL A 52 9.45 22.40 -28.07
C VAL A 52 10.15 21.15 -28.58
N ARG A 53 11.39 21.25 -29.10
CA ARG A 53 12.16 20.05 -29.52
C ARG A 53 12.48 19.13 -28.35
N ALA A 54 12.82 19.66 -27.19
CA ALA A 54 13.13 18.87 -26.00
C ALA A 54 11.89 18.12 -25.48
N VAL A 55 10.75 18.80 -25.39
CA VAL A 55 9.46 18.19 -25.00
C VAL A 55 9.00 17.21 -26.08
N GLY A 56 9.11 17.58 -27.35
CA GLY A 56 8.70 16.75 -28.49
C GLY A 56 9.41 15.40 -28.56
N ARG A 57 10.69 15.32 -28.17
CA ARG A 57 11.39 14.03 -28.02
C ARG A 57 10.75 13.11 -26.98
N CYS A 58 10.14 13.68 -25.93
CA CYS A 58 9.43 12.92 -24.91
C CYS A 58 8.00 12.53 -25.36
N CYS A 59 7.44 13.20 -26.37
CA CYS A 59 6.10 12.91 -26.91
C CYS A 59 6.05 11.72 -27.87
N VAL A 60 7.18 11.15 -28.31
CA VAL A 60 7.20 10.06 -29.30
C VAL A 60 6.33 8.88 -28.89
N GLY A 61 5.36 8.51 -29.72
CA GLY A 61 4.40 7.41 -29.45
C GLY A 61 3.26 7.77 -28.49
N LEU A 62 3.08 9.04 -28.13
CA LEU A 62 1.90 9.54 -27.40
C LEU A 62 1.04 10.34 -28.39
N THR A 63 -0.19 9.90 -28.64
CA THR A 63 -1.05 10.45 -29.71
C THR A 63 -1.71 11.77 -29.34
N ASP A 64 -2.04 11.95 -28.05
CA ASP A 64 -2.94 13.02 -27.60
C ASP A 64 -2.23 14.10 -26.77
N VAL A 65 -0.92 14.30 -26.97
CA VAL A 65 -0.13 15.29 -26.23
C VAL A 65 0.40 16.40 -27.13
N ASP A 66 0.30 17.64 -26.67
CA ASP A 66 0.80 18.82 -27.38
C ASP A 66 2.07 19.39 -26.72
N ALA A 67 3.21 19.26 -27.42
CA ALA A 67 4.49 19.78 -26.98
C ALA A 67 4.57 21.32 -26.99
N LEU A 68 3.90 21.98 -27.95
CA LEU A 68 3.86 23.43 -28.04
C LEU A 68 3.07 24.02 -26.88
N ARG A 69 1.93 23.40 -26.53
CA ARG A 69 1.14 23.79 -25.34
C ARG A 69 1.98 23.76 -24.07
N ILE A 70 2.79 22.71 -23.87
CA ILE A 70 3.70 22.62 -22.71
C ILE A 70 4.76 23.71 -22.77
N ALA A 71 5.44 23.87 -23.92
CA ALA A 71 6.52 24.83 -24.07
C ALA A 71 6.05 26.27 -23.84
N THR A 72 4.91 26.66 -24.42
CA THR A 72 4.33 28.00 -24.27
C THR A 72 3.96 28.27 -22.81
N ARG A 73 3.25 27.36 -22.15
CA ARG A 73 2.88 27.51 -20.72
C ARG A 73 4.10 27.56 -19.81
N THR A 74 5.14 26.80 -20.14
CA THR A 74 6.41 26.82 -19.39
C THR A 74 7.06 28.20 -19.50
N ILE A 75 7.18 28.77 -20.71
CA ILE A 75 7.76 30.11 -20.89
C ILE A 75 6.96 31.18 -20.16
N SER A 76 5.62 31.10 -20.17
CA SER A 76 4.77 32.06 -19.46
C SER A 76 4.98 32.06 -17.94
N GLY A 77 5.46 30.96 -17.35
CA GLY A 77 5.79 30.85 -15.93
C GLY A 77 7.25 31.09 -15.59
N LEU A 78 8.10 31.39 -16.58
CA LEU A 78 9.53 31.63 -16.41
C LEU A 78 9.83 33.12 -16.13
N TYR A 79 10.88 33.36 -15.34
CA TYR A 79 11.41 34.69 -15.06
C TYR A 79 12.84 34.83 -15.60
N ASP A 80 13.31 36.07 -15.81
CA ASP A 80 14.66 36.33 -16.33
C ASP A 80 15.75 35.87 -15.34
N GLY A 81 16.76 35.15 -15.83
CA GLY A 81 17.83 34.57 -15.02
C GLY A 81 17.53 33.18 -14.46
N ALA A 82 16.32 32.66 -14.64
CA ALA A 82 15.94 31.31 -14.20
C ALA A 82 16.89 30.23 -14.72
N THR A 83 17.09 29.19 -13.93
CA THR A 83 17.97 28.09 -14.29
C THR A 83 17.29 27.10 -15.23
N THR A 84 18.09 26.40 -16.03
CA THR A 84 17.62 25.25 -16.82
C THR A 84 17.03 24.12 -15.96
N ARG A 85 17.34 24.07 -14.65
CA ARG A 85 16.71 23.14 -13.70
C ARG A 85 15.27 23.55 -13.40
N GLU A 86 15.04 24.83 -13.11
CA GLU A 86 13.70 25.39 -12.90
C GLU A 86 12.84 25.26 -14.15
N LEU A 87 13.43 25.48 -15.35
CA LEU A 87 12.76 25.27 -16.63
C LEU A 87 12.30 23.81 -16.82
N ASP A 88 13.20 22.84 -16.58
CA ASP A 88 12.86 21.41 -16.67
C ASP A 88 11.74 21.06 -15.66
N GLN A 89 11.83 21.55 -14.42
CA GLN A 89 10.84 21.33 -13.36
C GLN A 89 9.46 21.91 -13.69
N LEU A 90 9.42 23.15 -14.20
CA LEU A 90 8.18 23.80 -14.61
C LEU A 90 7.52 23.08 -15.79
N SER A 91 8.32 22.57 -16.74
CA SER A 91 7.81 21.74 -17.84
C SER A 91 7.15 20.46 -17.33
N ILE A 92 7.77 19.79 -16.35
CA ILE A 92 7.25 18.58 -15.71
C ILE A 92 5.94 18.88 -14.98
N GLN A 93 5.89 19.95 -14.17
CA GLN A 93 4.68 20.35 -13.43
C GLN A 93 3.54 20.73 -14.38
N THR A 94 3.85 21.46 -15.46
CA THR A 94 2.88 21.85 -16.48
C THR A 94 2.27 20.63 -17.15
N ALA A 95 3.09 19.63 -17.50
CA ALA A 95 2.60 18.36 -18.04
C ALA A 95 1.75 17.60 -17.02
N ALA A 96 2.19 17.51 -15.75
CA ALA A 96 1.45 16.83 -14.69
C ALA A 96 0.07 17.46 -14.43
N ALA A 97 -0.05 18.79 -14.51
CA ALA A 97 -1.32 19.49 -14.34
C ALA A 97 -2.38 19.15 -15.42
N LEU A 98 -1.94 18.66 -16.59
CA LEU A 98 -2.83 18.30 -17.70
C LEU A 98 -3.30 16.84 -17.68
N ILE A 99 -2.87 16.02 -16.70
CA ILE A 99 -3.23 14.60 -16.59
C ILE A 99 -4.75 14.38 -16.51
N VAL A 100 -5.47 15.29 -15.84
CA VAL A 100 -6.93 15.22 -15.67
C VAL A 100 -7.66 15.43 -17.00
N GLU A 101 -7.13 16.29 -17.86
CA GLU A 101 -7.69 16.52 -19.19
C GLU A 101 -7.38 15.34 -20.11
N GLU A 102 -6.15 14.83 -20.03
CA GLU A 102 -5.62 13.80 -20.90
C GLU A 102 -4.57 12.92 -20.18
N PRO A 103 -4.90 11.64 -19.90
CA PRO A 103 -4.00 10.73 -19.17
C PRO A 103 -2.63 10.50 -19.83
N HIS A 104 -2.49 10.64 -21.16
CA HIS A 104 -1.19 10.52 -21.82
C HIS A 104 -0.16 11.55 -21.34
N TYR A 105 -0.58 12.69 -20.77
CA TYR A 105 0.35 13.63 -20.13
C TYR A 105 1.06 13.03 -18.91
N ALA A 106 0.53 11.99 -18.26
CA ALA A 106 1.21 11.31 -17.16
C ALA A 106 2.49 10.63 -17.63
N LYS A 107 2.46 10.01 -18.83
CA LYS A 107 3.64 9.44 -19.48
C LYS A 107 4.61 10.53 -19.95
N LEU A 108 4.11 11.64 -20.50
CA LEU A 108 4.96 12.75 -20.92
C LEU A 108 5.71 13.36 -19.73
N ALA A 109 5.01 13.66 -18.63
CA ALA A 109 5.59 14.18 -17.40
C ALA A 109 6.63 13.21 -16.81
N ALA A 110 6.37 11.89 -16.85
CA ALA A 110 7.34 10.89 -16.43
C ALA A 110 8.62 10.91 -17.30
N ARG A 111 8.49 10.98 -18.63
CA ARG A 111 9.64 10.99 -19.55
C ARG A 111 10.50 12.26 -19.40
N LEU A 112 9.85 13.40 -19.18
CA LEU A 112 10.54 14.65 -18.85
C LEU A 112 11.30 14.51 -17.52
N LEU A 113 10.68 13.90 -16.52
CA LEU A 113 11.30 13.64 -15.22
C LEU A 113 12.47 12.64 -15.31
N ALA A 114 12.33 11.56 -16.09
CA ALA A 114 13.41 10.60 -16.32
C ALA A 114 14.63 11.29 -16.97
N THR A 115 14.38 12.15 -17.96
CA THR A 115 15.42 12.97 -18.59
C THR A 115 16.08 13.92 -17.59
N TYR A 116 15.30 14.51 -16.69
CA TYR A 116 15.84 15.37 -15.63
C TYR A 116 16.78 14.60 -14.70
N ILE A 117 16.36 13.40 -14.26
CA ILE A 117 17.13 12.49 -13.39
C ILE A 117 18.42 12.04 -14.09
N ASP A 118 18.34 11.57 -15.34
CA ASP A 118 19.52 11.15 -16.11
C ASP A 118 20.55 12.28 -16.25
N LYS A 119 20.12 13.50 -16.59
CA LYS A 119 21.01 14.66 -16.62
C LYS A 119 21.62 14.98 -15.25
N GLU A 120 20.89 14.77 -14.15
CA GLU A 120 21.41 15.00 -12.80
C GLU A 120 22.49 13.99 -12.41
N VAL A 121 22.27 12.72 -12.75
CA VAL A 121 23.22 11.62 -12.53
C VAL A 121 24.47 11.80 -13.40
N ARG A 122 24.31 12.06 -14.70
CA ARG A 122 25.43 12.25 -15.63
C ARG A 122 26.30 13.45 -15.30
N ASN A 123 25.72 14.53 -14.81
CA ASN A 123 26.46 15.73 -14.38
C ASN A 123 27.37 15.48 -13.15
N GLN A 124 27.26 14.31 -12.52
CA GLN A 124 28.15 13.86 -11.45
C GLN A 124 29.18 12.83 -11.97
N GLU A 125 29.41 12.77 -13.29
CA GLU A 125 30.33 11.83 -13.96
C GLU A 125 29.93 10.35 -13.80
N ILE A 126 28.63 10.08 -13.63
CA ILE A 126 28.07 8.74 -13.55
C ILE A 126 27.38 8.42 -14.89
N HIS A 127 28.00 7.58 -15.70
CA HIS A 127 27.54 7.23 -17.05
C HIS A 127 27.13 5.76 -17.20
N ALA A 128 27.51 4.90 -16.26
CA ALA A 128 27.21 3.48 -16.27
C ALA A 128 26.74 2.98 -14.89
N PHE A 129 26.06 1.84 -14.87
CA PHE A 129 25.58 1.22 -13.64
C PHE A 129 26.70 0.93 -12.65
N SER A 130 27.81 0.33 -13.12
CA SER A 130 28.96 0.03 -12.25
C SER A 130 29.58 1.27 -11.61
N GLN A 131 29.54 2.42 -12.30
CA GLN A 131 30.02 3.71 -11.75
C GLN A 131 29.09 4.26 -10.67
N SER A 132 27.77 4.06 -10.83
CA SER A 132 26.77 4.42 -9.81
C SER A 132 27.02 3.61 -8.53
N VAL A 133 27.24 2.29 -8.67
CA VAL A 133 27.57 1.40 -7.54
C VAL A 133 28.89 1.78 -6.88
N ALA A 134 29.95 2.00 -7.65
CA ALA A 134 31.25 2.43 -7.14
C ALA A 134 31.17 3.78 -6.40
N THR A 135 30.38 4.73 -6.92
CA THR A 135 30.16 6.02 -6.27
C THR A 135 29.38 5.87 -4.96
N GLY A 136 28.31 5.07 -4.97
CA GLY A 136 27.55 4.78 -3.76
C GLY A 136 28.39 4.07 -2.68
N HIS A 137 29.32 3.19 -3.08
CA HIS A 137 30.25 2.53 -2.16
C HIS A 137 31.26 3.53 -1.57
N ARG A 138 31.91 4.36 -2.40
CA ARG A 138 32.83 5.42 -1.97
C ARG A 138 32.18 6.41 -0.99
N LEU A 139 30.91 6.73 -1.19
CA LEU A 139 30.11 7.59 -0.31
C LEU A 139 29.58 6.87 0.94
N GLY A 140 29.85 5.57 1.06
CA GLY A 140 29.44 4.76 2.21
C GLY A 140 27.96 4.44 2.27
N LEU A 141 27.25 4.43 1.13
CA LEU A 141 25.84 4.05 1.02
C LEU A 141 25.67 2.57 0.67
N ILE A 142 26.53 2.04 -0.21
CA ILE A 142 26.50 0.65 -0.71
C ILE A 142 27.45 -0.24 0.08
N ASN A 143 27.07 -1.51 0.27
CA ASN A 143 27.90 -2.52 0.95
C ASN A 143 28.98 -3.13 0.04
N GLU A 144 29.99 -3.76 0.66
CA GLU A 144 31.12 -4.38 -0.04
C GLU A 144 30.67 -5.52 -0.97
N ARG A 145 29.76 -6.39 -0.50
CA ARG A 145 29.29 -7.56 -1.25
C ARG A 145 28.75 -7.19 -2.64
N LEU A 146 27.88 -6.17 -2.68
CA LEU A 146 27.32 -5.69 -3.94
C LEU A 146 28.40 -5.05 -4.81
N TYR A 147 29.29 -4.25 -4.22
CA TYR A 147 30.37 -3.59 -4.95
C TYR A 147 31.29 -4.61 -5.64
N GLU A 148 31.72 -5.66 -4.93
CA GLU A 148 32.56 -6.73 -5.48
C GLU A 148 31.86 -7.50 -6.60
N PHE A 149 30.59 -7.88 -6.39
CA PHE A 149 29.79 -8.58 -7.39
C PHE A 149 29.65 -7.77 -8.69
N VAL A 150 29.33 -6.48 -8.57
CA VAL A 150 29.14 -5.58 -9.71
C VAL A 150 30.46 -5.28 -10.40
N THR A 151 31.54 -5.02 -9.66
CA THR A 151 32.85 -4.71 -10.23
C THR A 151 33.40 -5.90 -11.01
N SER A 152 33.25 -7.12 -10.48
CA SER A 152 33.70 -8.35 -11.14
C SER A 152 32.92 -8.67 -12.42
N ASN A 153 31.69 -8.16 -12.55
CA ASN A 153 30.78 -8.45 -13.65
C ASN A 153 30.37 -7.21 -14.45
N ALA A 154 31.13 -6.12 -14.32
CA ALA A 154 30.72 -4.77 -14.76
C ALA A 154 30.30 -4.71 -16.23
N ARG A 155 31.03 -5.38 -17.13
CA ARG A 155 30.70 -5.39 -18.57
C ARG A 155 29.29 -5.94 -18.81
N LYS A 156 29.02 -7.16 -18.33
CA LYS A 156 27.73 -7.83 -18.54
C LYS A 156 26.58 -7.05 -17.91
N LEU A 157 26.78 -6.49 -16.72
CA LEU A 157 25.73 -5.77 -16.00
C LEU A 157 25.45 -4.40 -16.61
N ASN A 158 26.49 -3.68 -17.07
CA ASN A 158 26.30 -2.43 -17.79
C ASN A 158 25.57 -2.63 -19.12
N ASP A 159 25.91 -3.71 -19.85
CA ASP A 159 25.26 -4.07 -21.13
C ASP A 159 23.80 -4.53 -20.95
N ALA A 160 23.40 -4.95 -19.74
CA ALA A 160 22.06 -5.44 -19.45
C ALA A 160 21.03 -4.32 -19.20
N ILE A 161 21.46 -3.08 -18.97
CA ILE A 161 20.57 -1.94 -18.74
C ILE A 161 19.75 -1.66 -20.00
N GLU A 162 18.42 -1.53 -19.84
CA GLU A 162 17.45 -1.16 -20.87
C GLU A 162 16.89 0.26 -20.57
N PRO A 163 17.54 1.36 -21.01
CA PRO A 163 17.14 2.73 -20.67
C PRO A 163 15.72 3.09 -21.13
N GLU A 164 15.24 2.46 -22.20
CA GLU A 164 13.89 2.65 -22.73
C GLU A 164 12.79 2.23 -21.75
N ARG A 165 13.10 1.36 -20.78
CA ARG A 165 12.16 0.94 -19.72
C ARG A 165 11.77 2.08 -18.79
N ASP A 166 12.52 3.19 -18.77
CA ASP A 166 12.08 4.41 -18.07
C ASP A 166 10.74 4.95 -18.63
N ARG A 167 10.38 4.58 -19.87
CA ARG A 167 9.09 4.95 -20.50
C ARG A 167 7.91 4.14 -19.95
N GLU A 168 8.15 3.08 -19.19
CA GLU A 168 7.11 2.28 -18.53
C GLU A 168 6.46 3.03 -17.36
N PHE A 169 7.17 3.98 -16.75
CA PHE A 169 6.63 4.76 -15.63
C PHE A 169 5.57 5.78 -16.04
N GLU A 170 4.66 6.04 -15.10
CA GLU A 170 3.85 7.25 -15.07
C GLU A 170 4.42 8.25 -14.05
N TYR A 171 3.98 9.51 -14.14
CA TYR A 171 4.57 10.63 -13.40
C TYR A 171 4.64 10.37 -11.89
N PHE A 172 3.53 9.96 -11.28
CA PHE A 172 3.48 9.74 -9.83
C PHE A 172 4.38 8.59 -9.38
N GLY A 173 4.50 7.54 -10.18
CA GLY A 173 5.37 6.41 -9.88
C GLY A 173 6.84 6.80 -9.90
N LEU A 174 7.27 7.49 -10.96
CA LEU A 174 8.64 7.95 -11.08
C LEU A 174 8.98 9.05 -10.07
N ARG A 175 8.04 9.97 -9.80
CA ARG A 175 8.20 10.99 -8.75
C ARG A 175 8.39 10.33 -7.39
N THR A 176 7.57 9.32 -7.08
CA THR A 176 7.70 8.54 -5.85
C THR A 176 9.08 7.89 -5.72
N LEU A 177 9.60 7.30 -6.79
CA LEU A 177 10.95 6.76 -6.82
C LEU A 177 12.00 7.84 -6.56
N GLN A 178 11.95 8.95 -7.28
CA GLN A 178 12.90 10.06 -7.14
C GLN A 178 12.91 10.65 -5.71
N ASP A 179 11.73 10.87 -5.14
CA ASP A 179 11.60 11.55 -3.87
C ASP A 179 12.12 10.67 -2.73
N ARG A 180 11.77 9.39 -2.76
CA ARG A 180 11.96 8.48 -1.62
C ARG A 180 13.06 7.44 -1.84
N TYR A 181 13.13 6.80 -3.00
CA TYR A 181 13.85 5.52 -3.19
C TYR A 181 15.23 5.64 -3.81
N LEU A 182 15.42 6.52 -4.80
CA LEU A 182 16.71 6.66 -5.45
C LEU A 182 17.76 7.15 -4.45
N LEU A 183 18.93 6.51 -4.44
CA LEU A 183 20.06 6.89 -3.58
C LEU A 183 20.48 8.33 -3.87
N LYS A 184 20.65 9.10 -2.80
CA LYS A 184 21.03 10.52 -2.85
C LYS A 184 22.38 10.72 -2.18
N HIS A 185 23.20 11.59 -2.76
CA HIS A 185 24.46 12.02 -2.21
C HIS A 185 24.25 12.55 -0.77
N PRO A 186 25.04 12.12 0.24
CA PRO A 186 24.78 12.50 1.63
C PRO A 186 24.77 14.00 1.86
N GLN A 187 25.70 14.74 1.23
CA GLN A 187 25.84 16.20 1.36
C GLN A 187 25.00 17.00 0.35
N THR A 188 25.18 16.78 -0.96
CA THR A 188 24.51 17.59 -1.99
C THR A 188 23.04 17.24 -2.21
N ARG A 189 22.60 16.07 -1.72
CA ARG A 189 21.26 15.50 -1.90
C ARG A 189 20.85 15.22 -3.35
N LEU A 190 21.77 15.33 -4.30
CA LEU A 190 21.57 14.95 -5.70
C LEU A 190 21.44 13.43 -5.84
N VAL A 191 20.63 13.00 -6.80
CA VAL A 191 20.39 11.58 -7.11
C VAL A 191 21.64 10.95 -7.73
N LEU A 192 21.99 9.73 -7.32
CA LEU A 192 23.18 9.00 -7.76
C LEU A 192 22.89 7.86 -8.76
N GLU A 193 21.62 7.54 -8.97
CA GLU A 193 21.19 6.41 -9.78
C GLU A 193 19.95 6.76 -10.62
N THR A 194 19.90 6.23 -11.84
CA THR A 194 18.68 6.25 -12.66
C THR A 194 17.70 5.16 -12.18
N PRO A 195 16.43 5.16 -12.61
CA PRO A 195 15.50 4.08 -12.25
C PRO A 195 16.00 2.69 -12.66
N GLN A 196 16.67 2.57 -13.80
CA GLN A 196 17.26 1.30 -14.24
C GLN A 196 18.46 0.88 -13.38
N HIS A 197 19.34 1.82 -13.00
CA HIS A 197 20.43 1.51 -12.07
C HIS A 197 19.89 1.07 -10.71
N PHE A 198 18.82 1.72 -10.23
CA PHE A 198 18.12 1.37 -9.00
C PHE A 198 17.60 -0.07 -9.03
N PHE A 199 16.91 -0.48 -10.11
CA PHE A 199 16.40 -1.84 -10.22
C PHE A 199 17.52 -2.88 -10.36
N LEU A 200 18.53 -2.61 -11.18
CA LEU A 200 19.63 -3.56 -11.36
C LEU A 200 20.48 -3.70 -10.08
N ARG A 201 20.64 -2.63 -9.29
CA ARG A 201 21.27 -2.68 -7.96
C ARG A 201 20.57 -3.69 -7.06
N ILE A 202 19.24 -3.60 -6.98
CA ILE A 202 18.43 -4.46 -6.15
C ILE A 202 18.52 -5.91 -6.64
N ALA A 203 18.37 -6.12 -7.95
CA ALA A 203 18.43 -7.44 -8.55
C ALA A 203 19.80 -8.12 -8.36
N CYS A 204 20.90 -7.39 -8.52
CA CYS A 204 22.26 -7.89 -8.28
C CYS A 204 22.47 -8.32 -6.82
N SER A 205 21.97 -7.53 -5.86
CA SER A 205 22.16 -7.86 -4.44
C SER A 205 21.35 -9.09 -4.01
N LEU A 206 20.17 -9.30 -4.62
CA LEU A 206 19.25 -10.40 -4.32
C LEU A 206 19.51 -11.66 -5.15
N SER A 207 20.58 -11.70 -5.93
CA SER A 207 20.91 -12.83 -6.81
C SER A 207 22.28 -13.40 -6.48
N GLU A 208 22.48 -14.68 -6.79
CA GLU A 208 23.78 -15.36 -6.61
C GLU A 208 24.58 -15.38 -7.92
N THR A 209 23.91 -15.32 -9.07
CA THR A 209 24.54 -15.27 -10.38
C THR A 209 24.12 -14.04 -11.18
N VAL A 210 24.93 -13.67 -12.19
CA VAL A 210 24.61 -12.57 -13.10
C VAL A 210 23.37 -12.87 -13.94
N THR A 211 23.15 -14.13 -14.31
CA THR A 211 21.98 -14.54 -15.09
C THR A 211 20.70 -14.29 -14.32
N ASP A 212 20.64 -14.74 -13.06
CA ASP A 212 19.48 -14.54 -12.19
C ASP A 212 19.26 -13.05 -11.91
N ALA A 213 20.35 -12.28 -11.73
CA ALA A 213 20.27 -10.84 -11.55
C ALA A 213 19.65 -10.12 -12.75
N ILE A 214 20.01 -10.52 -13.97
CA ILE A 214 19.45 -9.95 -15.20
C ILE A 214 17.99 -10.36 -15.37
N GLU A 215 17.64 -11.61 -15.07
CA GLU A 215 16.26 -12.09 -15.12
C GLU A 215 15.37 -11.33 -14.13
N LEU A 216 15.79 -11.21 -12.87
CA LEU A 216 15.08 -10.45 -11.86
C LEU A 216 15.00 -8.95 -12.19
N TYR A 217 16.08 -8.37 -12.74
CA TYR A 217 16.07 -6.99 -13.24
C TYR A 217 15.00 -6.78 -14.31
N ARG A 218 14.86 -7.72 -15.25
CA ARG A 218 13.84 -7.62 -16.31
C ARG A 218 12.42 -7.62 -15.76
N LEU A 219 12.14 -8.38 -14.70
CA LEU A 219 10.84 -8.37 -14.01
C LEU A 219 10.57 -7.02 -13.33
N PHE A 220 11.59 -6.44 -12.69
CA PHE A 220 11.47 -5.12 -12.06
C PHE A 220 11.30 -4.00 -13.09
N SER A 221 12.13 -3.98 -14.14
CA SER A 221 12.14 -2.93 -15.15
C SER A 221 10.92 -2.98 -16.08
N SER A 222 10.33 -4.17 -16.30
CA SER A 222 9.04 -4.34 -16.98
C SER A 222 7.83 -4.06 -16.08
N LEU A 223 8.06 -3.80 -14.78
CA LEU A 223 7.04 -3.55 -13.76
C LEU A 223 6.08 -4.75 -13.57
N GLU A 224 6.54 -5.97 -13.85
CA GLU A 224 5.77 -7.22 -13.70
C GLU A 224 5.72 -7.70 -12.25
N TYR A 225 6.75 -7.38 -11.47
CA TYR A 225 6.86 -7.71 -10.06
C TYR A 225 7.60 -6.59 -9.33
N MET A 226 7.21 -6.33 -8.09
CA MET A 226 7.86 -5.33 -7.25
C MET A 226 8.02 -5.88 -5.82
N PRO A 227 9.23 -5.84 -5.23
CA PRO A 227 9.41 -6.22 -3.84
C PRO A 227 8.87 -5.11 -2.93
N SER A 228 8.75 -5.41 -1.64
CA SER A 228 8.25 -4.45 -0.65
C SER A 228 9.12 -3.19 -0.52
N SER A 229 8.53 -2.13 0.04
CA SER A 229 9.24 -0.86 0.22
C SER A 229 10.56 -0.99 1.02
N PRO A 230 10.65 -1.74 2.14
CA PRO A 230 11.93 -1.91 2.83
C PRO A 230 12.99 -2.60 1.98
N THR A 231 12.60 -3.60 1.18
CA THR A 231 13.52 -4.23 0.21
C THR A 231 13.98 -3.20 -0.83
N LEU A 232 13.08 -2.40 -1.39
CA LEU A 232 13.43 -1.34 -2.35
C LEU A 232 14.38 -0.29 -1.76
N PHE A 233 14.20 0.10 -0.49
CA PHE A 233 15.04 1.10 0.16
C PHE A 233 16.45 0.59 0.49
N ASN A 234 16.53 -0.62 1.03
CA ASN A 234 17.70 -1.02 1.83
C ASN A 234 18.57 -2.08 1.13
N THR A 235 18.07 -2.75 0.09
CA THR A 235 18.84 -3.78 -0.63
C THR A 235 20.13 -3.22 -1.24
N GLY A 236 21.26 -3.88 -0.98
CA GLY A 236 22.57 -3.48 -1.48
C GLY A 236 23.17 -2.29 -0.73
N THR A 237 22.49 -1.78 0.30
CA THR A 237 23.02 -0.70 1.15
C THR A 237 23.81 -1.26 2.34
N LYS A 238 24.45 -0.40 3.13
CA LYS A 238 25.18 -0.82 4.34
C LYS A 238 24.34 -1.56 5.38
N HIS A 239 23.05 -1.25 5.48
CA HIS A 239 22.14 -1.86 6.46
C HIS A 239 20.92 -2.43 5.76
N GLU A 240 20.97 -3.71 5.44
CA GLU A 240 19.94 -4.41 4.67
C GLU A 240 18.80 -4.89 5.57
N GLN A 241 18.02 -3.98 6.17
CA GLN A 241 16.74 -4.34 6.77
C GLN A 241 15.70 -4.41 5.65
N LEU A 242 15.34 -5.62 5.23
CA LEU A 242 14.58 -5.90 4.01
C LEU A 242 13.12 -6.32 4.29
N SER A 243 12.85 -6.83 5.49
CA SER A 243 11.53 -7.31 5.91
C SER A 243 10.57 -6.18 6.27
N SER A 244 9.27 -6.38 6.05
CA SER A 244 8.27 -5.30 6.14
C SER A 244 7.57 -5.20 7.50
N CYS A 245 7.28 -6.33 8.12
CA CYS A 245 6.46 -6.36 9.32
C CYS A 245 6.97 -7.40 10.31
N PHE A 246 6.65 -7.18 11.58
CA PHE A 246 7.02 -8.06 12.69
C PHE A 246 5.80 -8.34 13.56
N LEU A 247 5.68 -9.58 14.02
CA LEU A 247 4.61 -10.03 14.90
C LEU A 247 5.23 -10.47 16.23
N LEU A 248 4.79 -9.87 17.32
CA LEU A 248 5.31 -10.14 18.65
C LEU A 248 4.19 -10.74 19.51
N ASP A 249 4.48 -11.87 20.16
CA ASP A 249 3.57 -12.45 21.13
C ASP A 249 3.41 -11.53 22.36
N SER A 250 2.36 -11.78 23.13
CA SER A 250 2.03 -11.05 24.34
C SER A 250 3.21 -11.03 25.31
N PRO A 251 3.49 -9.88 25.95
CA PRO A 251 4.52 -9.84 26.98
C PRO A 251 4.16 -10.78 28.12
N GLU A 252 5.19 -11.30 28.79
CA GLU A 252 4.99 -11.99 30.06
C GLU A 252 4.36 -11.03 31.08
N ASP A 253 3.43 -11.54 31.90
CA ASP A 253 2.61 -10.78 32.84
C ASP A 253 3.39 -10.32 34.11
N HIS A 254 4.53 -9.67 33.88
CA HIS A 254 5.35 -9.02 34.89
C HIS A 254 6.08 -7.82 34.29
N LEU A 255 6.45 -6.86 35.15
CA LEU A 255 7.02 -5.56 34.76
C LEU A 255 8.18 -5.68 33.75
N ARG A 256 9.17 -6.53 34.04
CA ARG A 256 10.34 -6.72 33.17
C ARG A 256 9.97 -7.23 31.76
N GLY A 257 8.97 -8.11 31.65
CA GLY A 257 8.55 -8.70 30.37
C GLY A 257 7.85 -7.66 29.50
N ILE A 258 6.99 -6.84 30.11
CA ILE A 258 6.31 -5.72 29.44
C ILE A 258 7.34 -4.71 28.89
N TYR A 259 8.28 -4.24 29.72
CA TYR A 259 9.29 -3.27 29.27
C TYR A 259 10.29 -3.86 28.27
N GLN A 260 10.62 -5.16 28.38
CA GLN A 260 11.42 -5.84 27.36
C GLN A 260 10.67 -5.83 26.02
N ARG A 261 9.37 -6.14 26.01
CA ARG A 261 8.57 -6.11 24.79
C ARG A 261 8.52 -4.71 24.18
N TYR A 262 8.45 -3.66 24.99
CA TYR A 262 8.50 -2.27 24.50
C TYR A 262 9.85 -1.92 23.88
N THR A 263 10.93 -2.45 24.47
CA THR A 263 12.28 -2.33 23.89
C THR A 263 12.34 -3.00 22.53
N ASP A 264 11.78 -4.21 22.40
CA ASP A 264 11.72 -4.92 21.12
C ASP A 264 10.93 -4.13 20.07
N VAL A 265 9.74 -3.62 20.44
CA VAL A 265 8.90 -2.79 19.56
C VAL A 265 9.65 -1.53 19.10
N ALA A 266 10.32 -0.82 20.02
CA ALA A 266 11.11 0.36 19.69
C ALA A 266 12.27 0.03 18.73
N MET A 267 12.99 -1.06 18.99
CA MET A 267 14.12 -1.50 18.15
C MET A 267 13.67 -1.86 16.73
N LEU A 268 12.51 -2.50 16.59
CA LEU A 268 11.95 -2.85 15.28
C LEU A 268 11.37 -1.64 14.55
N SER A 269 10.66 -0.76 15.25
CA SER A 269 10.10 0.48 14.69
C SER A 269 11.19 1.40 14.15
N LYS A 270 12.36 1.48 14.82
CA LYS A 270 13.51 2.31 14.39
C LYS A 270 13.92 2.08 12.93
N PHE A 271 13.78 0.86 12.43
CA PHE A 271 14.15 0.48 11.06
C PHE A 271 12.94 0.34 10.12
N SER A 272 11.84 1.06 10.40
CA SER A 272 10.65 1.14 9.55
C SER A 272 9.84 -0.16 9.41
N GLY A 273 9.89 -1.03 10.41
CA GLY A 273 9.02 -2.21 10.48
C GLY A 273 7.63 -1.88 11.03
N GLY A 274 6.58 -2.34 10.34
CA GLY A 274 5.21 -2.33 10.90
C GLY A 274 5.05 -3.41 11.98
N ILE A 275 4.34 -3.10 13.07
CA ILE A 275 4.27 -3.98 14.25
C ILE A 275 2.86 -4.52 14.48
N GLY A 276 2.75 -5.84 14.67
CA GLY A 276 1.62 -6.48 15.33
C GLY A 276 2.03 -6.94 16.73
N LEU A 277 1.21 -6.67 17.75
CA LEU A 277 1.46 -7.08 19.13
C LEU A 277 0.23 -7.73 19.75
N ALA A 278 0.35 -8.96 20.21
CA ALA A 278 -0.69 -9.62 21.00
C ALA A 278 -0.67 -9.05 22.42
N TYR A 279 -1.84 -8.93 23.06
CA TYR A 279 -1.93 -8.44 24.45
C TYR A 279 -2.83 -9.31 25.33
N HIS A 280 -2.94 -10.60 24.99
CA HIS A 280 -3.88 -11.55 25.59
C HIS A 280 -3.48 -12.06 26.98
N ARG A 281 -2.19 -11.97 27.35
CA ARG A 281 -1.64 -12.62 28.55
C ARG A 281 -1.51 -11.69 29.76
N VAL A 282 -1.58 -10.38 29.55
CA VAL A 282 -1.42 -9.38 30.64
C VAL A 282 -2.68 -9.35 31.48
N ARG A 283 -2.54 -9.43 32.80
CA ARG A 283 -3.69 -9.51 33.72
C ARG A 283 -4.63 -8.30 33.61
N SER A 284 -5.91 -8.55 33.83
CA SER A 284 -6.94 -7.50 33.74
C SER A 284 -6.96 -6.56 34.94
N ARG A 285 -7.76 -5.49 34.83
CA ARG A 285 -8.02 -4.57 35.93
C ARG A 285 -8.61 -5.30 37.14
N GLY A 286 -8.17 -4.94 38.34
CA GLY A 286 -8.61 -5.57 39.59
C GLY A 286 -7.90 -6.89 39.94
N SER A 287 -7.00 -7.39 39.08
CA SER A 287 -6.20 -8.59 39.38
C SER A 287 -5.18 -8.33 40.49
N LEU A 288 -5.02 -9.28 41.43
CA LEU A 288 -4.08 -9.15 42.55
C LEU A 288 -2.61 -9.22 42.07
N ILE A 289 -1.81 -8.25 42.49
CA ILE A 289 -0.35 -8.21 42.34
C ILE A 289 0.28 -8.70 43.65
N GLU A 290 0.67 -9.97 43.68
CA GLU A 290 1.18 -10.63 44.89
C GLU A 290 2.41 -9.93 45.50
N SER A 291 3.32 -9.42 44.67
CA SER A 291 4.56 -8.80 45.14
C SER A 291 4.35 -7.46 45.86
N THR A 292 3.30 -6.70 45.51
CA THR A 292 3.03 -5.36 46.07
C THR A 292 1.78 -5.34 46.93
N ASN A 293 1.05 -6.45 47.01
CA ASN A 293 -0.25 -6.56 47.67
C ASN A 293 -1.26 -5.50 47.21
N GLY A 294 -1.16 -5.08 45.95
CA GLY A 294 -2.05 -4.11 45.30
C GLY A 294 -2.85 -4.75 44.16
N TYR A 295 -3.72 -3.97 43.53
CA TYR A 295 -4.52 -4.40 42.38
C TYR A 295 -4.01 -3.81 41.08
N SER A 296 -4.06 -4.59 40.00
CA SER A 296 -3.72 -4.16 38.64
C SER A 296 -4.69 -3.10 38.14
N SER A 297 -4.15 -2.11 37.43
CA SER A 297 -4.94 -1.12 36.69
C SER A 297 -5.40 -1.61 35.32
N GLY A 298 -5.07 -2.86 34.95
CA GLY A 298 -5.40 -3.47 33.66
C GLY A 298 -4.46 -3.07 32.53
N ILE A 299 -4.87 -3.35 31.30
CA ILE A 299 -4.02 -3.16 30.10
C ILE A 299 -3.91 -1.70 29.63
N VAL A 300 -4.90 -0.85 29.95
CA VAL A 300 -4.98 0.52 29.41
C VAL A 300 -3.74 1.38 29.72
N PRO A 301 -3.25 1.48 30.97
CA PRO A 301 -2.06 2.30 31.26
C PRO A 301 -0.79 1.78 30.58
N TRP A 302 -0.68 0.46 30.41
CA TRP A 302 0.42 -0.14 29.68
C TRP A 302 0.38 0.28 28.21
N LEU A 303 -0.79 0.16 27.56
CA LEU A 303 -0.97 0.55 26.16
C LEU A 303 -0.78 2.06 25.94
N LYS A 304 -1.18 2.92 26.89
CA LYS A 304 -0.87 4.37 26.85
C LYS A 304 0.64 4.64 26.85
N THR A 305 1.40 3.86 27.62
CA THR A 305 2.87 3.96 27.62
C THR A 305 3.46 3.51 26.29
N LEU A 306 2.95 2.42 25.71
CA LEU A 306 3.35 1.94 24.39
C LEU A 306 3.03 2.96 23.29
N ASP A 307 1.85 3.58 23.34
CA ASP A 307 1.41 4.63 22.40
C ASP A 307 2.42 5.78 22.33
N ALA A 308 2.83 6.30 23.50
CA ALA A 308 3.86 7.33 23.58
C ALA A 308 5.21 6.87 23.03
N SER A 309 5.58 5.59 23.25
CA SER A 309 6.81 5.01 22.70
C SER A 309 6.78 4.92 21.19
N VAL A 310 5.66 4.47 20.60
CA VAL A 310 5.47 4.39 19.14
C VAL A 310 5.53 5.78 18.51
N ALA A 311 4.90 6.78 19.14
CA ALA A 311 4.96 8.16 18.70
C ALA A 311 6.40 8.73 18.73
N ALA A 312 7.19 8.37 19.74
CA ALA A 312 8.57 8.81 19.87
C ALA A 312 9.51 8.16 18.84
N VAL A 313 9.33 6.87 18.55
CA VAL A 313 10.22 6.08 17.65
C VAL A 313 9.65 6.03 16.23
N ASN A 314 9.47 7.22 15.66
CA ASN A 314 8.84 7.55 14.38
C ASN A 314 9.66 7.07 13.15
N GLN A 315 9.81 5.74 12.98
CA GLN A 315 10.50 5.02 11.90
C GLN A 315 11.73 5.71 11.28
N GLY A 316 12.64 6.21 12.12
CA GLY A 316 13.87 6.87 11.66
C GLY A 316 13.63 8.19 10.90
N GLY A 317 12.51 8.87 11.14
CA GLY A 317 12.15 10.14 10.53
C GLY A 317 11.61 10.05 9.09
N LYS A 318 11.44 8.82 8.55
CA LYS A 318 10.93 8.61 7.19
C LYS A 318 9.40 8.42 7.15
N ARG A 319 8.78 7.84 8.19
CA ARG A 319 7.34 7.53 8.30
C ARG A 319 6.89 7.44 9.77
N LYS A 320 5.62 7.78 10.09
CA LYS A 320 5.01 7.59 11.43
C LYS A 320 5.12 6.12 11.89
N GLY A 321 5.55 5.90 13.14
CA GLY A 321 5.55 4.57 13.76
C GLY A 321 4.12 4.04 13.86
N ALA A 322 3.89 2.76 13.54
CA ALA A 322 2.56 2.15 13.58
C ALA A 322 2.62 0.77 14.23
N CYS A 323 1.70 0.53 15.16
CA CYS A 323 1.57 -0.71 15.91
C CYS A 323 0.09 -1.08 16.02
N CYS A 324 -0.26 -2.29 15.61
CA CYS A 324 -1.59 -2.86 15.82
C CYS A 324 -1.56 -3.80 17.02
N VAL A 325 -2.41 -3.52 18.00
CA VAL A 325 -2.59 -4.34 19.20
C VAL A 325 -3.76 -5.28 18.98
N TYR A 326 -3.55 -6.57 19.25
CA TYR A 326 -4.54 -7.64 19.15
C TYR A 326 -5.00 -8.06 20.54
N LEU A 327 -6.31 -8.17 20.73
CA LEU A 327 -6.91 -8.67 21.98
C LEU A 327 -8.00 -9.71 21.70
N GLU A 328 -7.99 -10.82 22.44
CA GLU A 328 -9.07 -11.81 22.39
C GLU A 328 -10.34 -11.32 23.07
N THR A 329 -11.50 -11.70 22.52
CA THR A 329 -12.81 -11.17 22.92
C THR A 329 -13.25 -11.56 24.34
N TRP A 330 -12.61 -12.55 24.96
CA TRP A 330 -12.90 -12.98 26.34
C TRP A 330 -12.09 -12.23 27.40
N HIS A 331 -11.13 -11.39 27.00
CA HIS A 331 -10.30 -10.67 27.95
C HIS A 331 -11.16 -9.71 28.80
N ALA A 332 -10.98 -9.68 30.13
CA ALA A 332 -11.80 -8.86 31.04
C ALA A 332 -11.72 -7.34 30.77
N ASP A 333 -10.63 -6.85 30.19
CA ASP A 333 -10.51 -5.44 29.78
C ASP A 333 -10.98 -5.17 28.32
N ILE A 334 -11.66 -6.10 27.62
CA ILE A 334 -12.06 -5.93 26.21
C ILE A 334 -12.93 -4.69 25.97
N GLU A 335 -13.79 -4.35 26.92
CA GLU A 335 -14.65 -3.19 26.83
C GLU A 335 -13.87 -1.87 26.87
N ASP A 336 -12.88 -1.79 27.75
CA ASP A 336 -11.99 -0.63 27.86
C ASP A 336 -11.07 -0.54 26.63
N PHE A 337 -10.57 -1.68 26.16
CA PHE A 337 -9.79 -1.79 24.92
C PHE A 337 -10.52 -1.20 23.71
N LEU A 338 -11.81 -1.50 23.55
CA LEU A 338 -12.65 -0.96 22.46
C LEU A 338 -12.87 0.56 22.53
N SER A 339 -12.53 1.22 23.64
CA SER A 339 -12.66 2.68 23.81
C SER A 339 -11.34 3.44 23.61
N LEU A 340 -10.23 2.73 23.40
CA LEU A 340 -8.89 3.34 23.32
C LEU A 340 -8.72 4.32 22.16
N ARG A 341 -9.53 4.21 21.10
CA ARG A 341 -9.50 5.08 19.92
C ARG A 341 -10.67 6.06 19.84
N ASP A 342 -11.49 6.16 20.90
CA ASP A 342 -12.59 7.11 20.92
C ASP A 342 -12.07 8.54 20.90
N ASN A 343 -12.66 9.40 20.06
CA ASN A 343 -12.25 10.81 19.93
C ASN A 343 -12.61 11.66 21.16
N THR A 344 -13.48 11.16 22.04
CA THR A 344 -13.94 11.85 23.24
C THR A 344 -13.75 10.97 24.48
N GLY A 345 -13.73 11.61 25.66
CA GLY A 345 -13.52 10.96 26.95
C GLY A 345 -12.19 11.33 27.58
N ASP A 346 -11.75 10.54 28.55
CA ASP A 346 -10.51 10.77 29.30
C ASP A 346 -9.28 10.41 28.46
N ASP A 347 -8.42 11.40 28.18
CA ASP A 347 -7.21 11.23 27.37
C ASP A 347 -6.22 10.22 27.97
N ALA A 348 -6.16 10.11 29.30
CA ALA A 348 -5.29 9.12 29.96
C ALA A 348 -5.65 7.67 29.56
N SER A 349 -6.87 7.46 29.06
CA SER A 349 -7.42 6.20 28.60
C SER A 349 -7.51 6.10 27.06
N ARG A 350 -6.72 6.89 26.30
CA ARG A 350 -6.70 6.92 24.82
C ARG A 350 -5.32 6.65 24.22
N THR A 351 -5.28 5.93 23.10
CA THR A 351 -4.07 5.56 22.37
C THR A 351 -4.24 5.82 20.86
N HIS A 352 -4.13 7.09 20.44
CA HIS A 352 -4.37 7.48 19.06
C HIS A 352 -3.29 7.03 18.06
N ASN A 353 -2.10 6.65 18.54
CA ASN A 353 -0.99 6.14 17.73
C ASN A 353 -0.97 4.60 17.62
N LEU A 354 -1.87 3.90 18.31
CA LEU A 354 -2.03 2.45 18.23
C LEU A 354 -3.28 2.07 17.45
N ASN A 355 -3.17 1.10 16.54
CA ASN A 355 -4.34 0.47 15.92
C ASN A 355 -4.84 -0.69 16.79
N LEU A 356 -6.12 -1.02 16.64
CA LEU A 356 -6.78 -2.06 17.44
C LEU A 356 -7.36 -3.15 16.54
N ALA A 357 -7.15 -4.41 16.91
CA ALA A 357 -7.76 -5.56 16.26
C ALA A 357 -8.31 -6.56 17.29
N ASN A 358 -9.47 -7.12 16.99
CA ASN A 358 -10.10 -8.18 17.76
C ASN A 358 -9.63 -9.54 17.20
N TRP A 359 -9.08 -10.40 18.07
CA TRP A 359 -8.74 -11.78 17.76
C TRP A 359 -9.89 -12.69 18.18
N VAL A 360 -10.80 -12.98 17.25
CA VAL A 360 -12.14 -13.50 17.52
C VAL A 360 -12.21 -15.01 17.36
N SER A 361 -12.66 -15.73 18.38
CA SER A 361 -12.95 -17.17 18.28
C SER A 361 -14.33 -17.44 17.65
N ASP A 362 -14.47 -18.61 17.04
CA ASP A 362 -15.73 -19.13 16.51
C ASP A 362 -16.76 -19.27 17.64
N LEU A 363 -16.33 -19.64 18.86
CA LEU A 363 -17.23 -19.72 20.01
C LEU A 363 -17.93 -18.38 20.28
N PHE A 364 -17.19 -17.27 20.25
CA PHE A 364 -17.79 -15.96 20.44
C PHE A 364 -18.86 -15.70 19.38
N MET A 365 -18.55 -15.94 18.10
CA MET A 365 -19.49 -15.74 17.01
C MET A 365 -20.74 -16.65 17.13
N LYS A 366 -20.55 -17.92 17.52
CA LYS A 366 -21.65 -18.86 17.84
C LYS A 366 -22.53 -18.34 18.98
N ARG A 367 -21.94 -17.79 20.05
CA ARG A 367 -22.67 -17.18 21.18
C ARG A 367 -23.43 -15.92 20.75
N VAL A 368 -22.87 -15.09 19.86
CA VAL A 368 -23.57 -13.92 19.31
C VAL A 368 -24.78 -14.34 18.46
N GLU A 369 -24.62 -15.36 17.61
CA GLU A 369 -25.71 -15.90 16.79
C GLU A 369 -26.86 -16.43 17.68
N ALA A 370 -26.51 -17.23 18.68
CA ALA A 370 -27.45 -17.86 19.62
C ALA A 370 -28.01 -16.93 20.72
N ASP A 371 -27.64 -15.65 20.74
CA ASP A 371 -27.99 -14.70 21.82
C ASP A 371 -27.57 -15.17 23.23
N GLY A 372 -26.45 -15.87 23.27
CA GLY A 372 -25.87 -16.44 24.49
C GLY A 372 -25.14 -15.41 25.35
N SER A 373 -24.81 -15.86 26.56
CA SER A 373 -23.89 -15.14 27.45
C SER A 373 -22.44 -15.33 27.01
N TRP A 374 -21.58 -14.38 27.37
CA TRP A 374 -20.15 -14.40 27.15
C TRP A 374 -19.43 -14.02 28.44
N SER A 375 -18.59 -14.93 28.94
CA SER A 375 -17.80 -14.71 30.14
C SER A 375 -16.45 -14.07 29.81
N LEU A 376 -16.11 -13.08 30.62
CA LEU A 376 -14.86 -12.36 30.55
C LEU A 376 -13.94 -12.82 31.69
N PHE A 377 -12.69 -13.13 31.35
CA PHE A 377 -11.73 -13.71 32.27
C PHE A 377 -10.49 -12.84 32.44
N ASP A 378 -9.88 -12.92 33.62
CA ASP A 378 -8.52 -12.44 33.86
C ASP A 378 -7.53 -13.49 33.32
N PRO A 379 -6.64 -13.15 32.38
CA PRO A 379 -5.64 -14.10 31.87
C PRO A 379 -4.80 -14.77 32.96
N LYS A 380 -4.65 -14.14 34.14
CA LYS A 380 -3.95 -14.74 35.29
C LYS A 380 -4.58 -16.08 35.73
N THR A 381 -5.90 -16.25 35.61
CA THR A 381 -6.65 -17.45 36.05
C THR A 381 -6.89 -18.46 34.94
N VAL A 382 -6.74 -18.05 33.67
CA VAL A 382 -6.97 -18.87 32.47
C VAL A 382 -5.80 -18.77 31.49
N LYS A 383 -4.58 -18.96 32.00
CA LYS A 383 -3.30 -18.73 31.30
C LYS A 383 -3.14 -19.49 29.98
N ASP A 384 -3.87 -20.59 29.84
CA ASP A 384 -3.82 -21.52 28.72
C ASP A 384 -4.73 -21.14 27.54
N LEU A 385 -5.76 -20.32 27.74
CA LEU A 385 -6.69 -19.95 26.66
C LEU A 385 -6.04 -19.32 25.42
N PRO A 386 -5.02 -18.43 25.53
CA PRO A 386 -4.35 -17.87 24.36
C PRO A 386 -3.72 -18.93 23.46
N ASP A 387 -3.28 -20.05 24.02
CA ASP A 387 -2.58 -21.13 23.32
C ASP A 387 -3.52 -22.17 22.69
N LEU A 388 -4.82 -22.08 22.98
CA LEU A 388 -5.85 -23.01 22.48
C LEU A 388 -6.70 -22.37 21.38
N TYR A 389 -7.18 -23.16 20.44
CA TYR A 389 -8.12 -22.74 19.38
C TYR A 389 -9.08 -23.89 19.03
N GLY A 390 -10.14 -23.59 18.28
CA GLY A 390 -11.16 -24.55 17.84
C GLY A 390 -11.82 -25.28 19.02
N GLU A 391 -12.09 -26.58 18.85
CA GLU A 391 -12.77 -27.40 19.86
C GLU A 391 -12.04 -27.44 21.22
N ALA A 392 -10.70 -27.37 21.20
CA ALA A 392 -9.91 -27.38 22.44
C ALA A 392 -10.13 -26.10 23.25
N PHE A 393 -10.18 -24.94 22.58
CA PHE A 393 -10.53 -23.67 23.20
C PHE A 393 -11.98 -23.70 23.71
N GLU A 394 -12.91 -24.20 22.89
CA GLU A 394 -14.34 -24.26 23.26
C GLU A 394 -14.57 -25.04 24.55
N ARG A 395 -14.01 -26.25 24.63
CA ARG A 395 -14.12 -27.09 25.82
C ARG A 395 -13.53 -26.41 27.05
N ARG A 396 -12.29 -25.91 26.95
CA ARG A 396 -11.59 -25.30 28.08
C ARG A 396 -12.25 -23.99 28.56
N TYR A 397 -12.82 -23.22 27.63
CA TYR A 397 -13.57 -22.01 27.93
C TYR A 397 -14.84 -22.32 28.73
N VAL A 398 -15.61 -23.32 28.31
CA VAL A 398 -16.82 -23.76 29.04
C VAL A 398 -16.47 -24.32 30.41
N GLU A 399 -15.40 -25.11 30.53
CA GLU A 399 -14.89 -25.58 31.84
C GLU A 399 -14.54 -24.41 32.77
N ALA A 400 -14.00 -23.30 32.23
CA ALA A 400 -13.72 -22.09 33.00
C ALA A 400 -15.00 -21.38 33.49
N GLU A 401 -16.03 -21.33 32.63
CA GLU A 401 -17.35 -20.79 32.97
C GLU A 401 -17.99 -21.62 34.10
N GLU A 402 -18.00 -22.95 33.98
CA GLU A 402 -18.56 -23.88 34.97
C GLU A 402 -17.81 -23.84 36.31
N ALA A 403 -16.49 -23.63 36.27
CA ALA A 403 -15.67 -23.45 37.47
C ALA A 403 -15.85 -22.07 38.13
N GLY A 404 -16.68 -21.17 37.57
CA GLY A 404 -16.95 -19.85 38.14
C GLY A 404 -15.76 -18.89 38.08
N LEU A 405 -14.84 -19.08 37.12
CA LEU A 405 -13.62 -18.26 36.99
C LEU A 405 -13.86 -16.89 36.31
N ALA A 406 -15.08 -16.64 35.83
CA ALA A 406 -15.43 -15.41 35.13
C ALA A 406 -15.39 -14.20 36.07
N VAL A 407 -14.70 -13.14 35.65
CA VAL A 407 -14.70 -11.84 36.34
C VAL A 407 -16.02 -11.12 36.13
N LYS A 408 -16.57 -11.23 34.90
CA LYS A 408 -17.81 -10.60 34.49
C LYS A 408 -18.45 -11.44 33.38
N THR A 409 -19.78 -11.47 33.33
CA THR A 409 -20.52 -12.10 32.22
C THR A 409 -21.40 -11.05 31.56
N VAL A 410 -21.33 -10.97 30.22
CA VAL A 410 -22.08 -10.02 29.38
C VAL A 410 -22.92 -10.78 28.35
N LYS A 411 -23.84 -10.09 27.67
CA LYS A 411 -24.47 -10.67 26.47
C LYS A 411 -23.51 -10.58 25.29
N ALA A 412 -23.33 -11.69 24.57
CA ALA A 412 -22.41 -11.73 23.43
C ALA A 412 -22.80 -10.70 22.36
N ARG A 413 -24.10 -10.54 22.09
CA ARG A 413 -24.64 -9.54 21.14
C ARG A 413 -24.36 -8.10 21.55
N GLU A 414 -24.36 -7.78 22.84
CA GLU A 414 -24.06 -6.44 23.32
C GLU A 414 -22.58 -6.10 23.09
N LEU A 415 -21.67 -7.03 23.42
CA LEU A 415 -20.24 -6.85 23.15
C LEU A 415 -19.98 -6.74 21.65
N TYR A 416 -20.60 -7.58 20.82
CA TYR A 416 -20.47 -7.51 19.37
C TYR A 416 -21.01 -6.18 18.80
N ALA A 417 -22.15 -5.70 19.28
CA ALA A 417 -22.69 -4.40 18.88
C ALA A 417 -21.74 -3.24 19.28
N ARG A 418 -21.05 -3.35 20.41
CA ARG A 418 -20.00 -2.40 20.83
C ARG A 418 -18.79 -2.45 19.89
N MET A 419 -18.32 -3.64 19.50
CA MET A 419 -17.23 -3.80 18.51
C MET A 419 -17.60 -3.14 17.17
N MET A 420 -18.81 -3.38 16.67
CA MET A 420 -19.30 -2.75 15.43
C MET A 420 -19.39 -1.23 15.55
N ARG A 421 -19.80 -0.71 16.72
CA ARG A 421 -19.85 0.73 16.99
C ARG A 421 -18.46 1.35 16.96
N THR A 422 -17.49 0.76 17.66
CA THR A 422 -16.09 1.22 17.65
C THR A 422 -15.55 1.26 16.22
N LEU A 423 -15.80 0.21 15.44
CA LEU A 423 -15.36 0.14 14.04
C LEU A 423 -16.02 1.19 13.15
N ALA A 424 -17.32 1.44 13.33
CA ALA A 424 -18.05 2.47 12.60
C ALA A 424 -17.56 3.90 12.92
N GLN A 425 -17.22 4.17 14.19
CA GLN A 425 -16.88 5.50 14.67
C GLN A 425 -15.40 5.86 14.47
N THR A 426 -14.51 4.87 14.62
CA THR A 426 -13.06 5.11 14.68
C THR A 426 -12.28 4.44 13.54
N GLY A 427 -12.91 3.56 12.77
CA GLY A 427 -12.22 2.72 11.77
C GLY A 427 -11.27 1.67 12.39
N ASN A 428 -11.22 1.55 13.72
CA ASN A 428 -10.39 0.62 14.48
C ASN A 428 -11.24 -0.45 15.19
N GLY A 429 -10.60 -1.51 15.67
CA GLY A 429 -11.29 -2.70 16.16
C GLY A 429 -11.55 -3.67 15.01
N TRP A 430 -10.53 -3.92 14.19
CA TRP A 430 -10.62 -4.81 13.02
C TRP A 430 -11.03 -6.23 13.43
N MET A 431 -11.68 -6.95 12.52
CA MET A 431 -12.19 -8.29 12.78
C MET A 431 -11.24 -9.32 12.19
N THR A 432 -10.60 -10.11 13.05
CA THR A 432 -9.71 -11.20 12.65
C THR A 432 -10.12 -12.49 13.37
N PHE A 433 -10.13 -13.62 12.67
CA PHE A 433 -10.75 -14.85 13.12
C PHE A 433 -9.69 -15.88 13.51
N LYS A 434 -9.56 -16.10 14.82
CA LYS A 434 -8.56 -16.95 15.47
C LYS A 434 -8.58 -18.37 14.97
N ASP A 435 -9.76 -18.99 14.95
CA ASP A 435 -9.89 -20.43 14.74
C ASP A 435 -9.59 -20.79 13.29
N LYS A 436 -10.18 -20.08 12.31
CA LYS A 436 -9.85 -20.29 10.91
C LYS A 436 -8.37 -20.01 10.60
N SER A 437 -7.78 -19.00 11.22
CA SER A 437 -6.36 -18.67 11.08
C SER A 437 -5.46 -19.80 11.57
N ASN A 438 -5.78 -20.41 12.71
CA ASN A 438 -5.02 -21.53 13.26
C ASN A 438 -5.32 -22.87 12.58
N LEU A 439 -6.58 -23.18 12.26
CA LEU A 439 -6.97 -24.44 11.63
C LEU A 439 -6.42 -24.59 10.21
N ALA A 440 -6.25 -23.47 9.49
CA ALA A 440 -5.78 -23.46 8.10
C ALA A 440 -4.38 -22.83 7.94
N CYS A 441 -3.53 -22.86 8.98
CA CYS A 441 -2.13 -22.46 8.84
C CYS A 441 -1.23 -23.70 8.75
N ASN A 442 -0.24 -23.66 7.87
CA ASN A 442 0.72 -24.76 7.69
C ASN A 442 1.59 -25.01 8.93
N GLN A 443 1.83 -23.99 9.77
CA GLN A 443 2.74 -24.04 10.92
C GLN A 443 2.10 -24.61 12.20
N THR A 444 0.78 -24.77 12.25
CA THR A 444 0.00 -25.05 13.48
C THR A 444 -0.42 -26.51 13.62
N ALA A 445 0.18 -27.42 12.84
CA ALA A 445 -0.23 -28.82 12.81
C ALA A 445 0.09 -29.61 14.10
N LEU A 446 1.03 -29.11 14.91
CA LEU A 446 1.41 -29.68 16.20
C LEU A 446 0.87 -28.85 17.36
N ALA A 447 0.59 -29.51 18.48
CA ALA A 447 0.28 -28.84 19.73
C ALA A 447 1.44 -27.92 20.18
N GLY A 448 1.10 -26.78 20.79
CA GLY A 448 2.10 -25.76 21.18
C GLY A 448 2.63 -24.92 20.01
N ARG A 449 1.97 -24.99 18.84
CA ARG A 449 2.16 -24.07 17.72
C ARG A 449 0.85 -23.33 17.48
N THR A 450 0.79 -22.09 17.96
CA THR A 450 -0.41 -21.27 17.91
C THR A 450 -0.07 -19.90 17.33
N ILE A 451 -0.94 -19.41 16.44
CA ILE A 451 -0.93 -18.05 15.96
C ILE A 451 -1.77 -17.21 16.93
N HIS A 452 -1.12 -16.26 17.58
CA HIS A 452 -1.75 -15.40 18.58
C HIS A 452 -2.30 -14.10 17.99
N LEU A 453 -1.90 -13.73 16.77
CA LEU A 453 -2.22 -12.44 16.16
C LEU A 453 -1.95 -12.45 14.66
N SER A 454 -2.36 -11.36 14.01
CA SER A 454 -1.84 -10.99 12.69
C SER A 454 -0.88 -9.79 12.81
N ASN A 455 -0.25 -9.38 11.71
CA ASN A 455 0.58 -8.16 11.64
C ASN A 455 -0.25 -6.86 11.60
N LEU A 456 0.44 -5.71 11.42
CA LEU A 456 -0.16 -4.38 11.24
C LEU A 456 -1.26 -4.32 10.15
N CYS A 457 -1.11 -5.06 9.06
CA CYS A 457 -2.00 -4.98 7.91
C CYS A 457 -2.95 -6.18 7.77
N THR A 458 -3.01 -7.06 8.78
CA THR A 458 -3.93 -8.20 8.88
C THR A 458 -3.76 -9.32 7.84
N GLU A 459 -2.67 -9.38 7.07
CA GLU A 459 -2.43 -10.41 6.05
C GLU A 459 -1.50 -11.55 6.49
N ILE A 460 -0.72 -11.35 7.55
CA ILE A 460 0.34 -12.29 7.98
C ILE A 460 -0.10 -13.10 9.18
N LEU A 461 0.01 -14.42 9.07
CA LEU A 461 -0.45 -15.37 10.08
C LEU A 461 0.64 -16.41 10.34
N GLU A 462 1.53 -16.07 11.27
CA GLU A 462 2.71 -16.85 11.62
C GLU A 462 2.70 -17.17 13.12
N VAL A 463 3.25 -18.33 13.48
CA VAL A 463 3.39 -18.75 14.87
C VAL A 463 4.32 -17.78 15.59
N THR A 464 3.91 -17.38 16.79
CA THR A 464 4.72 -16.53 17.68
C THR A 464 4.81 -17.16 19.07
N SER A 465 5.90 -16.88 19.76
CA SER A 465 6.12 -17.29 21.14
C SER A 465 6.98 -16.26 21.88
N LYS A 466 7.41 -16.61 23.10
CA LYS A 466 8.41 -15.83 23.83
C LYS A 466 9.75 -15.78 23.09
N GLU A 467 10.18 -16.88 22.49
CA GLU A 467 11.46 -17.01 21.78
C GLU A 467 11.37 -16.62 20.31
N GLU A 468 10.17 -16.62 19.72
CA GLU A 468 9.94 -16.41 18.29
C GLU A 468 9.03 -15.21 18.03
N SER A 469 9.64 -14.17 17.44
CA SER A 469 8.90 -13.05 16.84
C SER A 469 8.87 -13.25 15.33
N ALA A 470 7.68 -13.32 14.73
CA ALA A 470 7.53 -13.61 13.31
C ALA A 470 7.96 -12.43 12.42
N VAL A 471 8.32 -12.72 11.18
CA VAL A 471 8.95 -11.76 10.25
C VAL A 471 8.39 -11.92 8.85
N CYS A 472 7.85 -10.83 8.32
CA CYS A 472 7.22 -10.84 7.02
C CYS A 472 8.15 -10.34 5.89
N ASN A 473 8.42 -11.20 4.91
CA ASN A 473 9.21 -10.89 3.70
C ASN A 473 8.27 -10.81 2.49
N LEU A 474 8.03 -9.60 1.97
CA LEU A 474 6.95 -9.32 1.02
C LEU A 474 7.42 -8.94 -0.38
N GLY A 475 6.62 -9.33 -1.37
CA GLY A 475 6.66 -8.82 -2.74
C GLY A 475 5.31 -8.98 -3.40
N SER A 476 5.05 -8.27 -4.49
CA SER A 476 3.74 -8.33 -5.18
C SER A 476 3.86 -8.36 -6.69
N ILE A 477 3.10 -9.26 -7.30
CA ILE A 477 2.99 -9.40 -8.76
C ILE A 477 2.01 -8.36 -9.28
N ASN A 478 2.39 -7.65 -10.34
CA ASN A 478 1.52 -6.75 -11.08
C ASN A 478 0.68 -7.53 -12.09
N LEU A 479 -0.53 -7.91 -11.73
CA LEU A 479 -1.41 -8.72 -12.58
C LEU A 479 -1.73 -8.01 -13.91
N ALA A 480 -1.74 -6.68 -13.94
CA ALA A 480 -2.01 -5.87 -15.13
C ALA A 480 -0.98 -6.08 -16.27
N ARG A 481 0.20 -6.67 -15.97
CA ARG A 481 1.26 -7.00 -16.93
C ARG A 481 1.23 -8.46 -17.40
N HIS A 482 0.23 -9.22 -16.98
CA HIS A 482 0.05 -10.64 -17.27
C HIS A 482 -1.17 -10.89 -18.15
N THR A 483 -1.46 -9.96 -19.05
CA THR A 483 -2.50 -10.09 -20.07
C THR A 483 -1.88 -10.10 -21.46
N ALA A 484 -2.53 -10.78 -22.40
CA ALA A 484 -2.12 -10.88 -23.79
C ALA A 484 -3.33 -10.68 -24.70
N VAL A 485 -3.10 -10.24 -25.94
CA VAL A 485 -4.15 -10.19 -26.96
C VAL A 485 -4.10 -11.49 -27.76
N GLN A 486 -5.19 -12.25 -27.73
CA GLN A 486 -5.39 -13.46 -28.53
C GLN A 486 -6.70 -13.33 -29.29
N ASP A 487 -6.67 -13.52 -30.61
CA ASP A 487 -7.83 -13.40 -31.51
C ASP A 487 -8.62 -12.08 -31.34
N GLY A 488 -7.92 -10.98 -31.05
CA GLY A 488 -8.51 -9.66 -30.83
C GLY A 488 -9.14 -9.44 -29.46
N ALA A 489 -9.15 -10.46 -28.58
CA ALA A 489 -9.61 -10.37 -27.20
C ALA A 489 -8.43 -10.33 -26.21
N VAL A 490 -8.61 -9.63 -25.10
CA VAL A 490 -7.62 -9.65 -24.01
C VAL A 490 -7.88 -10.89 -23.14
N VAL A 491 -6.85 -11.72 -23.01
CA VAL A 491 -6.85 -12.92 -22.15
C VAL A 491 -5.77 -12.80 -21.07
N PHE A 492 -5.93 -13.57 -20.00
CA PHE A 492 -4.93 -13.66 -18.95
C PHE A 492 -3.86 -14.71 -19.28
N ASP A 493 -2.59 -14.33 -19.18
CA ASP A 493 -1.42 -15.15 -19.49
C ASP A 493 -0.91 -15.87 -18.22
N PHE A 494 -1.41 -17.08 -18.01
CA PHE A 494 -1.05 -17.91 -16.87
C PHE A 494 0.37 -18.47 -16.96
N GLU A 495 0.93 -18.66 -18.16
CA GLU A 495 2.30 -19.14 -18.33
C GLU A 495 3.31 -18.06 -17.95
N LYS A 496 3.03 -16.81 -18.31
CA LYS A 496 3.82 -15.67 -17.84
C LYS A 496 3.70 -15.50 -16.34
N LEU A 497 2.50 -15.60 -15.77
CA LEU A 497 2.30 -15.56 -14.32
C LEU A 497 3.16 -16.62 -13.61
N ALA A 498 3.16 -17.86 -14.12
CA ALA A 498 3.96 -18.96 -13.59
C ALA A 498 5.45 -18.62 -13.51
N ARG A 499 6.03 -18.07 -14.60
CA ARG A 499 7.45 -17.65 -14.62
C ARG A 499 7.72 -16.56 -13.60
N THR A 500 6.86 -15.54 -13.53
CA THR A 500 6.99 -14.44 -12.57
C THR A 500 6.95 -14.94 -11.12
N VAL A 501 6.04 -15.85 -10.80
CA VAL A 501 5.94 -16.46 -9.45
C VAL A 501 7.23 -17.19 -9.09
N GLN A 502 7.77 -18.00 -10.00
CA GLN A 502 8.99 -18.78 -9.75
C GLN A 502 10.18 -17.88 -9.41
N ILE A 503 10.39 -16.80 -10.18
CA ILE A 503 11.50 -15.87 -9.94
C ILE A 503 11.26 -15.08 -8.64
N ALA A 504 10.03 -14.63 -8.39
CA ALA A 504 9.68 -13.88 -7.19
C ALA A 504 9.90 -14.68 -5.90
N VAL A 505 9.50 -15.96 -5.87
CA VAL A 505 9.69 -16.83 -4.68
C VAL A 505 11.17 -17.05 -4.38
N ARG A 506 12.01 -17.28 -5.40
CA ARG A 506 13.48 -17.38 -5.23
C ARG A 506 14.07 -16.10 -4.66
N GLN A 507 13.62 -14.94 -5.13
CA GLN A 507 14.03 -13.65 -4.60
C GLN A 507 13.60 -13.45 -3.14
N LEU A 508 12.38 -13.85 -2.78
CA LEU A 508 11.86 -13.74 -1.41
C LEU A 508 12.60 -14.67 -0.44
N ASP A 509 12.93 -15.90 -0.85
CA ASP A 509 13.77 -16.79 0.00
C ASP A 509 15.15 -16.17 0.23
N ARG A 510 15.72 -15.50 -0.78
CA ARG A 510 17.02 -14.83 -0.64
C ARG A 510 17.00 -13.67 0.34
N VAL A 511 15.88 -12.97 0.49
CA VAL A 511 15.73 -11.88 1.46
C VAL A 511 15.98 -12.36 2.89
N ILE A 512 15.54 -13.58 3.23
CA ILE A 512 15.68 -14.15 4.57
C ILE A 512 17.16 -14.25 4.99
N ASP A 513 18.03 -14.63 4.05
CA ASP A 513 19.45 -14.83 4.32
C ASP A 513 20.22 -13.51 4.45
N LEU A 514 19.78 -12.47 3.73
CA LEU A 514 20.45 -11.17 3.68
C LEU A 514 19.93 -10.18 4.73
N ASN A 515 18.72 -10.40 5.23
CA ASN A 515 18.05 -9.46 6.11
C ASN A 515 18.83 -9.22 7.42
N TYR A 516 18.98 -7.95 7.79
CA TYR A 516 19.43 -7.53 9.10
C TYR A 516 18.28 -7.63 10.11
N TYR A 517 18.49 -8.40 11.18
CA TYR A 517 17.50 -8.60 12.25
C TYR A 517 17.84 -7.73 13.46
N PRO A 518 17.01 -6.73 13.82
CA PRO A 518 17.29 -5.87 14.96
C PRO A 518 17.25 -6.57 16.32
N ILE A 519 16.50 -7.68 16.43
CA ILE A 519 16.37 -8.47 17.67
C ILE A 519 16.63 -9.96 17.39
N PRO A 520 17.16 -10.73 18.36
CA PRO A 520 17.49 -12.14 18.14
C PRO A 520 16.30 -13.04 17.82
N SER A 521 15.13 -12.79 18.44
CA SER A 521 13.93 -13.62 18.27
C SER A 521 13.36 -13.57 16.85
N THR A 522 13.54 -12.46 16.13
CA THR A 522 13.13 -12.36 14.72
C THR A 522 14.03 -13.17 13.80
N LYS A 523 15.34 -13.19 14.06
CA LYS A 523 16.27 -14.06 13.33
C LYS A 523 15.98 -15.53 13.58
N ALA A 524 15.73 -15.90 14.84
CA ALA A 524 15.43 -17.27 15.24
C ALA A 524 14.19 -17.82 14.51
N SER A 525 13.08 -17.05 14.53
CA SER A 525 11.85 -17.43 13.83
C SER A 525 12.06 -17.52 12.31
N ASN A 526 12.63 -16.49 11.69
CA ASN A 526 12.72 -16.44 10.22
C ASN A 526 13.66 -17.52 9.65
N VAL A 527 14.74 -17.89 10.35
CA VAL A 527 15.61 -19.01 9.90
C VAL A 527 14.93 -20.37 10.08
N ARG A 528 14.13 -20.54 11.14
CA ARG A 528 13.45 -21.79 11.48
C ARG A 528 12.31 -22.13 10.52
N TRP A 529 11.49 -21.13 10.20
CA TRP A 529 10.26 -21.29 9.42
C TRP A 529 10.39 -20.82 7.98
N ARG A 530 11.31 -19.90 7.71
CA ARG A 530 11.53 -19.27 6.40
C ARG A 530 10.25 -18.79 5.68
N PRO A 531 9.30 -18.12 6.36
CA PRO A 531 8.07 -17.66 5.72
C PRO A 531 8.34 -16.52 4.73
N VAL A 532 7.56 -16.50 3.65
CA VAL A 532 7.49 -15.39 2.70
C VAL A 532 6.02 -15.05 2.41
N GLY A 533 5.77 -13.85 1.91
CA GLY A 533 4.45 -13.40 1.51
C GLY A 533 4.47 -12.82 0.10
N LEU A 534 4.18 -13.68 -0.87
CA LEU A 534 3.94 -13.26 -2.25
C LEU A 534 2.47 -12.81 -2.38
N GLY A 535 2.30 -11.52 -2.67
CA GLY A 535 1.00 -10.90 -2.92
C GLY A 535 0.80 -10.56 -4.39
N VAL A 536 -0.27 -9.82 -4.65
CA VAL A 536 -0.62 -9.30 -5.98
C VAL A 536 -1.06 -7.84 -5.89
N MET A 537 -1.01 -7.15 -7.01
CA MET A 537 -1.63 -5.85 -7.24
C MET A 537 -2.22 -5.78 -8.65
N GLY A 538 -3.07 -4.79 -8.91
CA GLY A 538 -3.67 -4.58 -10.21
C GLY A 538 -4.74 -5.61 -10.60
N LEU A 539 -5.44 -6.21 -9.62
CA LEU A 539 -6.59 -7.09 -9.94
C LEU A 539 -7.66 -6.32 -10.73
N GLN A 540 -8.03 -5.13 -10.26
CA GLN A 540 -9.00 -4.27 -10.93
C GLN A 540 -8.56 -3.84 -12.34
N ASP A 541 -7.25 -3.62 -12.57
CA ASP A 541 -6.72 -3.33 -13.90
C ASP A 541 -7.01 -4.47 -14.89
N VAL A 542 -6.75 -5.72 -14.48
CA VAL A 542 -7.03 -6.90 -15.31
C VAL A 542 -8.52 -7.00 -15.63
N LEU A 543 -9.38 -6.77 -14.64
CA LEU A 543 -10.82 -6.79 -14.83
C LEU A 543 -11.29 -5.70 -15.80
N PHE A 544 -10.69 -4.51 -15.78
CA PHE A 544 -10.95 -3.48 -16.79
C PHE A 544 -10.48 -3.91 -18.19
N GLN A 545 -9.25 -4.43 -18.30
CA GLN A 545 -8.68 -4.87 -19.58
C GLN A 545 -9.49 -6.00 -20.23
N MET A 546 -10.00 -6.93 -19.41
CA MET A 546 -10.84 -8.05 -19.86
C MET A 546 -12.34 -7.73 -19.88
N ARG A 547 -12.73 -6.48 -19.58
CA ARG A 547 -14.13 -5.99 -19.53
C ARG A 547 -15.04 -6.82 -18.62
N LEU A 548 -14.54 -7.21 -17.45
CA LEU A 548 -15.28 -7.97 -16.43
C LEU A 548 -15.70 -7.03 -15.28
N PRO A 549 -17.01 -6.81 -15.05
CA PRO A 549 -17.47 -6.14 -13.82
C PRO A 549 -16.96 -6.87 -12.58
N PHE A 550 -16.58 -6.12 -11.54
CA PHE A 550 -15.88 -6.67 -10.38
C PHE A 550 -16.65 -7.77 -9.65
N ASP A 551 -17.97 -7.65 -9.57
CA ASP A 551 -18.89 -8.59 -8.92
C ASP A 551 -19.47 -9.64 -9.88
N SER A 552 -18.97 -9.72 -11.12
CA SER A 552 -19.40 -10.76 -12.07
C SER A 552 -18.83 -12.14 -11.71
N GLU A 553 -19.54 -13.20 -12.11
CA GLU A 553 -19.05 -14.57 -11.94
C GLU A 553 -17.72 -14.81 -12.67
N GLY A 554 -17.53 -14.18 -13.84
CA GLY A 554 -16.28 -14.23 -14.60
C GLY A 554 -15.11 -13.62 -13.84
N ALA A 555 -15.29 -12.46 -13.21
CA ALA A 555 -14.27 -11.84 -12.35
C ALA A 555 -13.93 -12.72 -11.16
N ARG A 556 -14.94 -13.31 -10.51
CA ARG A 556 -14.76 -14.22 -9.37
C ARG A 556 -14.00 -15.49 -9.75
N ALA A 557 -14.36 -16.11 -10.88
CA ALA A 557 -13.68 -17.29 -11.40
C ALA A 557 -12.22 -17.01 -11.80
N LEU A 558 -11.97 -15.87 -12.47
CA LEU A 558 -10.62 -15.44 -12.83
C LEU A 558 -9.77 -15.20 -11.57
N SER A 559 -10.33 -14.50 -10.58
CA SER A 559 -9.64 -14.21 -9.33
C SER A 559 -9.24 -15.48 -8.57
N ARG A 560 -10.14 -16.47 -8.50
CA ARG A 560 -9.86 -17.80 -7.95
C ARG A 560 -8.73 -18.50 -8.72
N ARG A 561 -8.81 -18.53 -10.04
CA ARG A 561 -7.80 -19.20 -10.89
C ARG A 561 -6.41 -18.56 -10.77
N ILE A 562 -6.33 -17.24 -10.68
CA ILE A 562 -5.07 -16.52 -10.43
C ILE A 562 -4.46 -16.97 -9.09
N ALA A 563 -5.26 -17.02 -8.02
CA ALA A 563 -4.78 -17.45 -6.70
C ALA A 563 -4.31 -18.93 -6.72
N GLU A 564 -5.05 -19.81 -7.39
CA GLU A 564 -4.69 -21.22 -7.54
C GLU A 564 -3.35 -21.41 -8.26
N GLU A 565 -3.13 -20.74 -9.40
CA GLU A 565 -1.86 -20.85 -10.14
C GLU A 565 -0.68 -20.22 -9.38
N ILE A 566 -0.89 -19.10 -8.67
CA ILE A 566 0.15 -18.50 -7.81
C ILE A 566 0.57 -19.50 -6.73
N TYR A 567 -0.39 -20.10 -6.02
CA TYR A 567 -0.09 -21.04 -4.96
C TYR A 567 0.61 -22.30 -5.49
N PHE A 568 0.14 -22.83 -6.61
CA PHE A 568 0.76 -24.00 -7.25
C PHE A 568 2.23 -23.75 -7.58
N HIS A 569 2.51 -22.65 -8.29
CA HIS A 569 3.86 -22.34 -8.72
C HIS A 569 4.75 -21.94 -7.56
N ALA A 570 4.21 -21.26 -6.53
CA ALA A 570 4.97 -20.93 -5.33
C ALA A 570 5.41 -22.18 -4.56
N LEU A 571 4.51 -23.15 -4.36
CA LEU A 571 4.85 -24.44 -3.73
C LEU A 571 5.85 -25.23 -4.57
N THR A 572 5.65 -25.27 -5.89
CA THR A 572 6.56 -25.95 -6.81
C THR A 572 7.98 -25.38 -6.68
N THR A 573 8.12 -24.06 -6.72
CA THR A 573 9.43 -23.40 -6.57
C THR A 573 10.03 -23.58 -5.20
N SER A 574 9.21 -23.56 -4.14
CA SER A 574 9.71 -23.81 -2.79
C SER A 574 10.19 -25.27 -2.62
N ALA A 575 9.57 -26.23 -3.30
CA ALA A 575 10.07 -27.60 -3.37
C ALA A 575 11.36 -27.71 -4.20
N ASP A 576 11.47 -26.99 -5.33
CA ASP A 576 12.73 -26.89 -6.10
C ASP A 576 13.87 -26.37 -5.21
N LEU A 577 13.62 -25.28 -4.48
CA LEU A 577 14.56 -24.70 -3.53
C LEU A 577 14.88 -25.64 -2.36
N ALA A 578 13.95 -26.50 -1.94
CA ALA A 578 14.20 -27.50 -0.91
C ALA A 578 15.20 -28.56 -1.38
N VAL A 579 15.13 -28.96 -2.66
CA VAL A 579 16.12 -29.86 -3.29
C VAL A 579 17.47 -29.17 -3.42
N GLU A 580 17.48 -27.90 -3.86
CA GLU A 580 18.71 -27.15 -4.11
C GLU A 580 19.46 -26.73 -2.83
N LYS A 581 18.72 -26.28 -1.81
CA LYS A 581 19.26 -25.60 -0.62
C LYS A 581 18.88 -26.26 0.71
N GLY A 582 18.11 -27.35 0.66
CA GLY A 582 17.51 -28.00 1.81
C GLY A 582 16.17 -27.39 2.21
N ARG A 583 15.24 -28.22 2.69
CA ARG A 583 13.98 -27.80 3.32
C ARG A 583 14.20 -26.95 4.57
N HIS A 584 13.19 -26.16 4.97
CA HIS A 584 13.29 -25.39 6.21
C HIS A 584 13.38 -26.31 7.45
N PRO A 585 14.06 -25.88 8.53
CA PRO A 585 14.30 -26.73 9.71
C PRO A 585 13.05 -27.38 10.32
N SER A 586 11.94 -26.65 10.39
CA SER A 586 10.68 -27.14 10.99
C SER A 586 9.74 -27.88 10.02
N PHE A 587 10.19 -28.34 8.86
CA PHE A 587 9.27 -28.90 7.84
C PHE A 587 8.41 -30.05 8.38
N GLU A 588 9.00 -30.97 9.14
CA GLU A 588 8.29 -32.13 9.75
C GLU A 588 7.18 -31.72 10.73
N GLU A 589 7.22 -30.49 11.23
CA GLU A 589 6.18 -29.96 12.12
C GLU A 589 4.94 -29.51 11.34
N THR A 590 5.01 -29.36 10.02
CA THR A 590 3.98 -28.67 9.20
C THR A 590 2.87 -29.58 8.66
N ARG A 591 1.73 -28.98 8.29
CA ARG A 591 0.62 -29.68 7.60
C ARG A 591 1.06 -30.25 6.25
N ALA A 592 1.87 -29.50 5.50
CA ALA A 592 2.40 -29.89 4.20
C ALA A 592 3.24 -31.18 4.27
N ALA A 593 4.03 -31.38 5.33
CA ALA A 593 4.76 -32.64 5.54
C ALA A 593 3.83 -33.86 5.70
N ARG A 594 2.63 -33.64 6.22
CA ARG A 594 1.57 -34.66 6.33
C ARG A 594 0.71 -34.78 5.07
N GLY A 595 1.05 -34.01 4.04
CA GLY A 595 0.31 -33.96 2.80
C GLY A 595 -1.01 -33.22 2.91
N GLU A 596 -1.18 -32.27 3.82
CA GLU A 596 -2.33 -31.34 3.87
C GLU A 596 -1.90 -29.97 3.32
N LEU A 597 -2.53 -29.52 2.24
CA LEU A 597 -2.30 -28.22 1.60
C LEU A 597 -3.43 -27.25 1.94
N GLN A 598 -3.24 -25.96 1.61
CA GLN A 598 -4.16 -24.90 2.03
C GLN A 598 -5.62 -25.17 1.66
N PHE A 599 -5.91 -25.60 0.43
CA PHE A 599 -7.30 -25.80 -0.02
C PHE A 599 -7.99 -26.96 0.70
N ASP A 600 -7.24 -27.94 1.22
CA ASP A 600 -7.79 -29.04 2.00
C ASP A 600 -8.37 -28.52 3.32
N ALA A 601 -7.69 -27.58 3.99
CA ALA A 601 -8.15 -26.89 5.20
C ALA A 601 -9.37 -25.97 4.95
N TRP A 602 -9.79 -25.81 3.70
CA TRP A 602 -10.99 -25.10 3.28
C TRP A 602 -12.06 -26.02 2.68
N GLY A 603 -11.79 -27.33 2.55
CA GLY A 603 -12.70 -28.27 1.90
C GLY A 603 -12.91 -27.96 0.41
N VAL A 604 -11.96 -27.29 -0.24
CA VAL A 604 -12.04 -26.88 -1.64
C VAL A 604 -11.28 -27.86 -2.52
N ARG A 605 -11.92 -28.32 -3.60
CA ARG A 605 -11.23 -29.10 -4.64
C ARG A 605 -10.62 -28.15 -5.68
N PRO A 606 -9.32 -28.29 -6.00
CA PRO A 606 -8.70 -27.55 -7.07
C PRO A 606 -9.19 -28.00 -8.46
N MET A 607 -8.90 -27.22 -9.50
CA MET A 607 -9.36 -27.52 -10.87
C MET A 607 -8.67 -28.74 -11.47
N ASP A 608 -7.36 -28.88 -11.28
CA ASP A 608 -6.53 -29.98 -11.81
C ASP A 608 -6.03 -30.89 -10.68
N GLY A 609 -6.87 -31.84 -10.28
CA GLY A 609 -6.56 -32.73 -9.16
C GLY A 609 -5.29 -33.56 -9.37
N GLU A 610 -5.01 -34.02 -10.59
CA GLU A 610 -3.84 -34.88 -10.85
C GLU A 610 -2.52 -34.11 -10.70
N ARG A 611 -2.47 -32.88 -11.23
CA ARG A 611 -1.32 -31.98 -11.09
C ARG A 611 -1.05 -31.64 -9.62
N TRP A 612 -2.10 -31.39 -8.84
CA TRP A 612 -1.98 -31.13 -7.41
C TRP A 612 -1.54 -32.36 -6.60
N GLU A 613 -2.05 -33.55 -6.92
CA GLU A 613 -1.61 -34.79 -6.25
C GLU A 613 -0.15 -35.13 -6.58
N ALA A 614 0.31 -34.84 -7.80
CA ALA A 614 1.73 -34.95 -8.15
C ALA A 614 2.59 -34.00 -7.31
N LEU A 615 2.18 -32.73 -7.18
CA LEU A 615 2.88 -31.76 -6.33
C LEU A 615 2.84 -32.14 -4.85
N ARG A 616 1.69 -32.64 -4.34
CA ARG A 616 1.55 -33.11 -2.96
C ARG A 616 2.57 -34.20 -2.63
N ARG A 617 2.67 -35.23 -3.48
CA ARG A 617 3.67 -36.30 -3.32
C ARG A 617 5.10 -35.74 -3.33
N ARG A 618 5.37 -34.81 -4.24
CA ARG A 618 6.67 -34.15 -4.32
C ARG A 618 7.01 -33.37 -3.04
N VAL A 619 6.06 -32.59 -2.52
CA VAL A 619 6.22 -31.83 -1.27
C VAL A 619 6.51 -32.75 -0.08
N GLN A 620 5.85 -33.91 0.00
CA GLN A 620 6.10 -34.86 1.09
C GLN A 620 7.51 -35.50 1.01
N VAL A 621 8.04 -35.70 -0.19
CA VAL A 621 9.37 -36.31 -0.42
C VAL A 621 10.49 -35.29 -0.32
N ASP A 622 10.41 -34.21 -1.10
CA ASP A 622 11.47 -33.20 -1.24
C ASP A 622 11.43 -32.17 -0.10
N GLY A 623 10.26 -31.96 0.51
CA GLY A 623 10.00 -30.90 1.47
C GLY A 623 9.74 -29.54 0.82
N LEU A 624 9.65 -28.51 1.66
CA LEU A 624 9.53 -27.11 1.24
C LEU A 624 10.66 -26.28 1.83
N ARG A 625 11.15 -25.31 1.06
CA ARG A 625 12.12 -24.33 1.54
C ARG A 625 11.48 -23.29 2.45
N ASN A 626 10.19 -23.02 2.29
CA ASN A 626 9.44 -21.97 2.98
C ASN A 626 8.17 -22.57 3.59
N SER A 627 7.90 -22.27 4.86
CA SER A 627 6.71 -22.81 5.55
C SER A 627 5.40 -22.14 5.10
N LEU A 628 5.46 -20.89 4.65
CA LEU A 628 4.34 -20.09 4.15
C LEU A 628 4.83 -19.27 2.96
N LEU A 629 3.97 -19.05 1.96
CA LEU A 629 4.35 -18.52 0.65
C LEU A 629 3.50 -17.35 0.17
N VAL A 630 2.20 -17.33 0.46
CA VAL A 630 1.25 -16.41 -0.18
C VAL A 630 0.53 -15.56 0.87
N ALA A 631 0.70 -14.25 0.76
CA ALA A 631 0.03 -13.26 1.60
C ALA A 631 -0.24 -12.00 0.77
N ILE A 632 -1.49 -11.54 0.73
CA ILE A 632 -1.86 -10.35 -0.06
C ILE A 632 -1.88 -9.13 0.86
N ALA A 633 -0.74 -8.44 0.92
CA ALA A 633 -0.58 -7.19 1.65
C ALA A 633 -1.14 -5.98 0.88
N PRO A 634 -1.38 -4.83 1.55
CA PRO A 634 -1.70 -3.59 0.86
C PRO A 634 -0.49 -3.11 0.05
N THR A 635 -0.73 -2.60 -1.15
CA THR A 635 0.35 -2.27 -2.10
C THR A 635 0.44 -0.77 -2.40
N ALA A 636 -0.13 0.11 -1.57
CA ALA A 636 -0.26 1.56 -1.81
C ALA A 636 0.95 2.20 -2.51
N THR A 637 2.15 2.15 -1.90
CA THR A 637 3.35 2.72 -2.53
C THR A 637 3.79 1.96 -3.79
N ILE A 638 3.86 0.63 -3.78
CA ILE A 638 4.44 -0.12 -4.91
C ILE A 638 3.50 -0.14 -6.13
N ALA A 639 2.18 -0.16 -5.92
CA ALA A 639 1.16 0.02 -6.94
C ALA A 639 1.25 1.42 -7.57
N SER A 640 1.52 2.46 -6.75
CA SER A 640 1.84 3.80 -7.27
C SER A 640 3.06 3.80 -8.18
N ILE A 641 4.13 3.10 -7.79
CA ILE A 641 5.40 3.05 -8.53
C ILE A 641 5.15 2.43 -9.90
N VAL A 642 4.45 1.30 -9.96
CA VAL A 642 4.17 0.59 -11.21
C VAL A 642 2.98 1.18 -11.99
N GLY A 643 2.24 2.12 -11.40
CA GLY A 643 1.04 2.71 -11.97
C GLY A 643 -0.10 1.71 -12.13
N SER A 644 -0.35 0.85 -11.14
CA SER A 644 -1.50 -0.07 -11.07
C SER A 644 -2.44 0.32 -9.93
N TYR A 645 -3.63 -0.28 -9.90
CA TYR A 645 -4.51 -0.24 -8.73
C TYR A 645 -4.01 -1.15 -7.61
N GLU A 646 -4.45 -0.85 -6.39
CA GLU A 646 -3.98 -1.51 -5.18
C GLU A 646 -4.51 -2.94 -5.05
N CYS A 647 -3.61 -3.83 -4.64
CA CYS A 647 -3.87 -5.21 -4.23
C CYS A 647 -4.97 -5.94 -5.02
N ILE A 648 -6.09 -6.19 -4.33
CA ILE A 648 -7.25 -6.98 -4.73
C ILE A 648 -8.55 -6.20 -4.58
N GLU A 649 -8.47 -4.89 -4.39
CA GLU A 649 -9.61 -4.06 -4.06
C GLU A 649 -10.24 -3.45 -5.32
N PRO A 650 -11.56 -3.25 -5.32
CA PRO A 650 -12.18 -2.44 -6.35
C PRO A 650 -11.73 -0.99 -6.24
N GLN A 651 -11.73 -0.28 -7.35
CA GLN A 651 -11.32 1.12 -7.35
C GLN A 651 -12.26 1.97 -6.49
N VAL A 652 -11.72 2.69 -5.50
CA VAL A 652 -12.51 3.54 -4.59
C VAL A 652 -13.28 4.63 -5.33
N SER A 653 -12.68 5.23 -6.35
CA SER A 653 -13.28 6.25 -7.20
C SER A 653 -12.64 6.29 -8.57
N ASN A 654 -13.40 6.53 -9.65
CA ASN A 654 -12.83 6.74 -10.99
C ASN A 654 -12.15 8.12 -11.16
N LEU A 655 -12.31 9.03 -10.20
CA LEU A 655 -11.64 10.33 -10.16
C LEU A 655 -11.23 10.61 -8.72
N PHE A 656 -9.93 10.63 -8.46
CA PHE A 656 -9.39 10.76 -7.11
C PHE A 656 -8.29 11.80 -7.03
N LYS A 657 -8.17 12.43 -5.87
CA LYS A 657 -7.10 13.35 -5.50
C LYS A 657 -5.92 12.53 -4.98
N ARG A 658 -4.73 12.82 -5.50
CA ARG A 658 -3.46 12.26 -5.06
C ARG A 658 -2.59 13.35 -4.48
N GLU A 659 -2.17 13.15 -3.24
CA GLU A 659 -1.30 14.06 -2.53
C GLU A 659 0.15 13.65 -2.75
N THR A 660 1.00 14.61 -3.13
CA THR A 660 2.44 14.41 -3.26
C THR A 660 3.16 15.48 -2.45
N LEU A 661 4.46 15.28 -2.17
CA LEU A 661 5.29 16.32 -1.55
C LEU A 661 5.32 17.63 -2.37
N SER A 662 4.96 17.56 -3.66
CA SER A 662 4.92 18.69 -4.59
C SER A 662 3.51 19.28 -4.78
N GLY A 663 2.53 18.86 -3.98
CA GLY A 663 1.14 19.33 -4.03
C GLY A 663 0.13 18.27 -4.47
N ASP A 664 -1.09 18.74 -4.66
CA ASP A 664 -2.27 17.91 -4.89
C ASP A 664 -2.61 17.83 -6.37
N PHE A 665 -2.79 16.61 -6.87
CA PHE A 665 -3.14 16.35 -8.27
C PHE A 665 -4.39 15.51 -8.35
N LEU A 666 -5.27 15.80 -9.30
CA LEU A 666 -6.38 14.90 -9.62
C LEU A 666 -5.89 13.84 -10.61
N GLN A 667 -6.28 12.59 -10.38
CA GLN A 667 -6.02 11.45 -11.25
C GLN A 667 -7.36 10.84 -11.66
N VAL A 668 -7.48 10.50 -12.94
CA VAL A 668 -8.68 9.87 -13.50
C VAL A 668 -8.37 8.44 -13.93
N ASN A 669 -9.35 7.54 -13.84
CA ASN A 669 -9.26 6.19 -14.35
C ASN A 669 -8.98 6.21 -15.86
N ARG A 670 -7.76 5.83 -16.26
CA ARG A 670 -7.33 5.78 -17.66
C ARG A 670 -8.15 4.83 -18.53
N TYR A 671 -8.65 3.73 -17.96
CA TYR A 671 -9.50 2.78 -18.68
C TYR A 671 -10.86 3.40 -19.01
N LEU A 672 -11.46 4.11 -18.04
CA LEU A 672 -12.70 4.87 -18.26
C LEU A 672 -12.51 5.95 -19.34
N VAL A 673 -11.41 6.72 -19.26
CA VAL A 673 -11.12 7.75 -20.26
C VAL A 673 -10.99 7.17 -21.66
N ALA A 674 -10.31 6.02 -21.80
CA ALA A 674 -10.19 5.34 -23.09
C ALA A 674 -11.55 4.96 -23.68
N GLU A 675 -12.45 4.38 -22.88
CA GLU A 675 -13.82 4.05 -23.32
C GLU A 675 -14.63 5.30 -23.68
N LEU A 676 -14.57 6.34 -22.85
CA LEU A 676 -15.28 7.61 -23.11
C LEU A 676 -14.76 8.29 -24.38
N LYS A 677 -13.46 8.22 -24.67
CA LYS A 677 -12.89 8.73 -25.93
C LYS A 677 -13.40 7.94 -27.14
N GLN A 678 -13.42 6.62 -27.06
CA GLN A 678 -13.93 5.77 -28.15
C GLN A 678 -15.39 6.07 -28.47
N LEU A 679 -16.18 6.44 -27.45
CA LEU A 679 -17.58 6.85 -27.60
C LEU A 679 -17.77 8.33 -27.97
N GLY A 680 -16.70 9.13 -28.05
CA GLY A 680 -16.80 10.58 -28.26
C GLY A 680 -17.39 11.35 -27.07
N LEU A 681 -17.44 10.72 -25.89
CA LEU A 681 -18.04 11.25 -24.66
C LEU A 681 -17.03 11.94 -23.74
N TRP A 682 -15.72 11.89 -24.01
CA TRP A 682 -14.70 12.57 -23.20
C TRP A 682 -14.69 14.10 -23.41
N THR A 683 -15.75 14.75 -22.96
CA THR A 683 -15.99 16.20 -23.09
C THR A 683 -15.82 16.91 -21.75
N GLU A 684 -15.67 18.24 -21.78
CA GLU A 684 -15.61 19.05 -20.56
C GLU A 684 -16.87 18.90 -19.70
N SER A 685 -18.05 18.80 -20.32
CA SER A 685 -19.32 18.57 -19.63
C SER A 685 -19.34 17.23 -18.89
N VAL A 686 -18.90 16.14 -19.54
CA VAL A 686 -18.81 14.81 -18.90
C VAL A 686 -17.78 14.81 -17.77
N ARG A 687 -16.62 15.45 -17.96
CA ARG A 687 -15.62 15.62 -16.89
C ARG A 687 -16.16 16.38 -15.68
N ALA A 688 -16.90 17.47 -15.91
CA ALA A 688 -17.53 18.25 -14.86
C ALA A 688 -18.57 17.42 -14.09
N ARG A 689 -19.42 16.65 -14.79
CA ARG A 689 -20.37 15.74 -14.16
C ARG A 689 -19.69 14.61 -13.39
N LEU A 690 -18.62 14.03 -13.91
CA LEU A 690 -17.84 13.00 -13.21
C LEU A 690 -17.23 13.56 -11.91
N LYS A 691 -16.73 14.80 -11.94
CA LYS A 691 -16.26 15.51 -10.73
C LYS A 691 -17.40 15.78 -9.75
N MET A 692 -18.57 16.22 -10.23
CA MET A 692 -19.77 16.40 -9.40
C MET A 692 -20.31 15.09 -8.85
N ALA A 693 -20.05 13.95 -9.50
CA ALA A 693 -20.42 12.63 -9.03
C ALA A 693 -19.31 11.93 -8.23
N GLU A 694 -18.22 12.63 -7.93
CA GLU A 694 -17.07 12.10 -7.17
C GLU A 694 -16.55 10.78 -7.77
N GLY A 695 -16.43 10.76 -9.11
CA GLY A 695 -15.94 9.60 -9.85
C GLY A 695 -16.97 8.50 -10.11
N SER A 696 -18.22 8.63 -9.67
CA SER A 696 -19.29 7.71 -10.08
C SER A 696 -19.71 7.96 -11.53
N VAL A 697 -19.83 6.88 -12.31
CA VAL A 697 -20.36 6.93 -13.69
C VAL A 697 -21.86 6.58 -13.77
N GLN A 698 -22.50 6.21 -12.65
CA GLN A 698 -23.86 5.63 -12.68
C GLN A 698 -24.92 6.63 -13.17
N GLY A 699 -24.67 7.93 -12.97
CA GLY A 699 -25.52 9.03 -13.44
C GLY A 699 -25.28 9.45 -14.90
N LEU A 700 -24.33 8.85 -15.61
CA LEU A 700 -24.08 9.13 -17.04
C LEU A 700 -25.01 8.25 -17.88
N ALA A 701 -26.24 8.71 -18.14
CA ALA A 701 -27.25 7.94 -18.87
C ALA A 701 -26.86 7.63 -20.32
N GLU A 702 -25.98 8.43 -20.90
CA GLU A 702 -25.39 8.22 -22.22
C GLU A 702 -24.37 7.05 -22.25
N LEU A 703 -23.91 6.57 -21.08
CA LEU A 703 -22.98 5.46 -21.00
C LEU A 703 -23.76 4.12 -20.99
N PRO A 704 -23.41 3.16 -21.87
CA PRO A 704 -24.02 1.83 -21.88
C PRO A 704 -24.02 1.18 -20.50
N GLU A 705 -25.09 0.45 -20.17
CA GLU A 705 -25.24 -0.21 -18.87
C GLU A 705 -24.07 -1.14 -18.54
N ALA A 706 -23.56 -1.89 -19.52
CA ALA A 706 -22.40 -2.75 -19.35
C ALA A 706 -21.14 -1.97 -18.91
N LEU A 707 -20.92 -0.76 -19.43
CA LEU A 707 -19.79 0.09 -19.03
C LEU A 707 -20.04 0.74 -17.66
N ARG A 708 -21.29 1.13 -17.36
CA ARG A 708 -21.65 1.59 -16.01
C ARG A 708 -21.42 0.49 -14.96
N ALA A 709 -21.74 -0.77 -15.28
CA ALA A 709 -21.47 -1.91 -14.42
C ALA A 709 -19.97 -2.20 -14.25
N LEU A 710 -19.18 -2.06 -15.33
CA LEU A 710 -17.73 -2.24 -15.34
C LEU A 710 -17.01 -1.22 -14.45
N PHE A 711 -17.40 0.05 -14.52
CA PHE A 711 -16.76 1.16 -13.81
C PHE A 711 -17.46 1.53 -12.49
N ARG A 712 -18.17 0.58 -11.87
CA ARG A 712 -18.66 0.78 -10.50
C ARG A 712 -17.51 1.00 -9.54
N THR A 713 -17.69 1.97 -8.65
CA THR A 713 -16.74 2.25 -7.58
C THR A 713 -16.90 1.26 -6.43
N ALA A 714 -15.94 1.22 -5.51
CA ALA A 714 -15.99 0.38 -4.31
C ALA A 714 -17.27 0.58 -3.48
N TRP A 715 -17.86 1.78 -3.53
CA TRP A 715 -19.10 2.14 -2.83
C TRP A 715 -20.36 1.58 -3.48
N GLU A 716 -20.28 1.20 -4.75
CA GLU A 716 -21.40 0.75 -5.59
C GLU A 716 -21.40 -0.77 -5.80
N ILE A 717 -20.34 -1.45 -5.36
CA ILE A 717 -20.20 -2.89 -5.43
C ILE A 717 -20.81 -3.52 -4.18
N PRO A 718 -21.63 -4.58 -4.30
CA PRO A 718 -22.11 -5.32 -3.15
C PRO A 718 -20.94 -5.94 -2.37
N MET A 719 -20.76 -5.56 -1.09
CA MET A 719 -19.67 -6.09 -0.24
C MET A 719 -19.69 -7.62 -0.12
N ARG A 720 -20.86 -8.24 -0.27
CA ARG A 720 -21.00 -9.70 -0.36
C ARG A 720 -20.14 -10.31 -1.47
N ALA A 721 -20.12 -9.68 -2.65
CA ALA A 721 -19.34 -10.16 -3.79
C ALA A 721 -17.84 -10.07 -3.51
N LEU A 722 -17.39 -8.99 -2.85
CA LEU A 722 -16.01 -8.83 -2.43
C LEU A 722 -15.59 -9.89 -1.40
N ILE A 723 -16.45 -10.18 -0.41
CA ILE A 723 -16.24 -11.23 0.60
C ILE A 723 -16.21 -12.62 -0.06
N ASP A 724 -17.14 -12.91 -0.97
CA ASP A 724 -17.20 -14.20 -1.68
C ASP A 724 -15.95 -14.43 -2.53
N MET A 725 -15.48 -13.39 -3.24
CA MET A 725 -14.25 -13.45 -4.02
C MET A 725 -13.01 -13.63 -3.13
N ALA A 726 -12.97 -12.96 -1.98
CA ALA A 726 -11.90 -13.12 -1.00
C ALA A 726 -11.86 -14.54 -0.40
N ALA A 727 -13.02 -15.12 -0.10
CA ALA A 727 -13.12 -16.48 0.41
C ALA A 727 -12.67 -17.52 -0.62
N ASP A 728 -13.06 -17.36 -1.89
CA ASP A 728 -12.64 -18.27 -2.97
C ASP A 728 -11.13 -18.26 -3.18
N ARG A 729 -10.48 -17.08 -3.12
CA ARG A 729 -9.01 -16.98 -3.14
C ARG A 729 -8.37 -17.50 -1.86
N GLY A 730 -9.03 -17.37 -0.71
CA GLY A 730 -8.50 -17.77 0.61
C GLY A 730 -8.11 -19.25 0.69
N ALA A 731 -8.76 -20.10 -0.10
CA ALA A 731 -8.40 -21.52 -0.26
C ALA A 731 -7.01 -21.75 -0.90
N PHE A 732 -6.39 -20.71 -1.47
CA PHE A 732 -5.06 -20.77 -2.08
C PHE A 732 -4.10 -19.73 -1.48
N ILE A 733 -4.42 -19.17 -0.31
CA ILE A 733 -3.58 -18.22 0.43
C ILE A 733 -3.28 -18.81 1.80
N ASP A 734 -2.06 -19.35 1.98
CA ASP A 734 -1.65 -20.04 3.21
C ASP A 734 -1.53 -19.11 4.43
N GLN A 735 -1.33 -17.81 4.22
CA GLN A 735 -1.48 -16.77 5.24
C GLN A 735 -2.88 -16.15 5.20
N SER A 736 -3.02 -14.85 4.93
CA SER A 736 -4.28 -14.15 4.71
C SER A 736 -4.14 -13.02 3.65
N GLN A 737 -5.16 -12.17 3.56
CA GLN A 737 -5.24 -11.03 2.66
C GLN A 737 -5.79 -9.82 3.41
N SER A 738 -5.18 -8.65 3.23
CA SER A 738 -5.71 -7.38 3.75
C SER A 738 -6.96 -7.00 2.99
N LEU A 739 -8.13 -7.24 3.59
CA LEU A 739 -9.43 -7.01 2.94
C LEU A 739 -10.11 -5.78 3.52
N ASN A 740 -10.03 -4.64 2.83
CA ASN A 740 -10.87 -3.50 3.18
C ASN A 740 -12.34 -3.76 2.80
N LEU A 741 -13.26 -3.24 3.60
CA LEU A 741 -14.69 -3.24 3.32
C LEU A 741 -15.20 -1.80 3.26
N PHE A 742 -16.15 -1.53 2.37
CA PHE A 742 -16.61 -0.19 2.03
C PHE A 742 -18.09 -0.06 2.32
N VAL A 743 -18.47 0.91 3.16
CA VAL A 743 -19.86 1.15 3.52
C VAL A 743 -20.16 2.64 3.53
N GLU A 744 -21.12 3.05 2.71
CA GLU A 744 -21.69 4.40 2.78
C GLU A 744 -22.67 4.47 3.96
N SER A 745 -22.52 5.47 4.82
CA SER A 745 -23.37 5.68 6.03
C SER A 745 -23.53 4.41 6.89
N PRO A 746 -22.44 3.93 7.52
CA PRO A 746 -22.45 2.68 8.27
C PRO A 746 -23.45 2.72 9.43
N ASN A 747 -24.25 1.66 9.55
CA ASN A 747 -25.06 1.39 10.73
C ASN A 747 -24.72 0.02 11.32
N ILE A 748 -25.00 -0.16 12.61
CA ILE A 748 -24.61 -1.37 13.36
C ILE A 748 -25.21 -2.64 12.74
N GLY A 749 -26.47 -2.61 12.28
CA GLY A 749 -27.13 -3.78 11.70
C GLY A 749 -26.47 -4.25 10.40
N GLN A 750 -26.16 -3.31 9.50
CA GLN A 750 -25.46 -3.59 8.26
C GLN A 750 -24.06 -4.15 8.51
N LEU A 751 -23.26 -3.49 9.37
CA LEU A 751 -21.92 -3.96 9.71
C LEU A 751 -21.96 -5.34 10.37
N SER A 752 -22.87 -5.53 11.33
CA SER A 752 -23.10 -6.81 11.99
C SER A 752 -23.30 -7.93 10.98
N SER A 753 -24.23 -7.76 10.04
CA SER A 753 -24.52 -8.77 9.00
C SER A 753 -23.33 -9.03 8.07
N MET A 754 -22.58 -7.98 7.73
CA MET A 754 -21.42 -8.06 6.83
C MET A 754 -20.27 -8.86 7.46
N TYR A 755 -19.91 -8.56 8.71
CA TYR A 755 -18.83 -9.28 9.41
C TYR A 755 -19.25 -10.69 9.84
N PHE A 756 -20.53 -10.92 10.14
CA PHE A 756 -21.06 -12.28 10.29
C PHE A 756 -20.94 -13.09 9.00
N TYR A 757 -21.23 -12.47 7.85
CA TYR A 757 -21.10 -13.13 6.56
C TYR A 757 -19.63 -13.45 6.25
N ALA A 758 -18.70 -12.51 6.52
CA ALA A 758 -17.26 -12.74 6.41
C ALA A 758 -16.79 -13.96 7.23
N TRP A 759 -17.24 -14.05 8.49
CA TRP A 759 -16.99 -15.20 9.35
C TRP A 759 -17.55 -16.50 8.78
N LYS A 760 -18.83 -16.52 8.40
CA LYS A 760 -19.49 -17.73 7.84
C LYS A 760 -18.87 -18.20 6.53
N ARG A 761 -18.29 -17.29 5.74
CA ARG A 761 -17.53 -17.63 4.53
C ARG A 761 -16.13 -18.16 4.82
N GLY A 762 -15.72 -18.20 6.08
CA GLY A 762 -14.43 -18.72 6.51
C GLY A 762 -13.27 -17.78 6.21
N LEU A 763 -13.49 -16.46 6.15
CA LEU A 763 -12.36 -15.53 6.05
C LEU A 763 -11.49 -15.63 7.29
N LYS A 764 -10.17 -15.47 7.11
CA LYS A 764 -9.20 -15.42 8.21
C LYS A 764 -9.14 -14.02 8.82
N THR A 765 -9.12 -12.98 8.01
CA THR A 765 -9.02 -11.59 8.47
C THR A 765 -9.83 -10.61 7.61
N THR A 766 -10.10 -9.44 8.20
CA THR A 766 -10.56 -8.22 7.53
C THR A 766 -9.68 -7.06 8.00
N TYR A 767 -9.62 -5.98 7.22
CA TYR A 767 -8.76 -4.84 7.49
C TYR A 767 -9.56 -3.58 7.83
N TYR A 768 -9.40 -2.47 7.08
CA TYR A 768 -10.15 -1.25 7.37
C TYR A 768 -11.62 -1.38 6.95
N LEU A 769 -12.50 -0.85 7.82
CA LEU A 769 -13.80 -0.37 7.38
C LEU A 769 -13.63 1.05 6.83
N ARG A 770 -13.82 1.22 5.53
CA ARG A 770 -13.85 2.52 4.87
C ARG A 770 -15.30 3.00 4.83
N SER A 771 -15.55 4.16 5.42
CA SER A 771 -16.87 4.78 5.43
C SER A 771 -16.84 6.20 4.90
N ARG A 772 -17.98 6.63 4.33
CA ARG A 772 -18.23 8.02 3.93
C ARG A 772 -19.65 8.44 4.32
N PRO A 773 -19.87 9.71 4.71
CA PRO A 773 -21.21 10.21 4.97
C PRO A 773 -22.03 10.28 3.68
N ALA A 774 -23.33 9.99 3.72
CA ALA A 774 -24.24 10.10 2.57
C ALA A 774 -24.52 11.55 2.14
N THR A 775 -24.22 12.55 2.98
CA THR A 775 -24.44 13.96 2.63
C THR A 775 -23.49 14.36 1.51
N ARG A 776 -24.01 14.28 0.28
CA ARG A 776 -23.57 15.09 -0.85
C ARG A 776 -23.68 16.54 -0.38
N ILE A 777 -22.57 17.14 0.03
CA ILE A 777 -22.51 18.57 0.34
C ILE A 777 -23.23 19.28 -0.80
N ALA A 778 -24.25 20.08 -0.50
CA ALA A 778 -24.96 20.88 -1.49
C ALA A 778 -23.90 21.67 -2.25
N LYS A 779 -23.59 21.22 -3.48
CA LYS A 779 -22.49 21.75 -4.26
C LYS A 779 -22.93 23.14 -4.66
N ALA A 780 -22.38 24.15 -3.98
CA ALA A 780 -22.57 25.55 -4.33
C ALA A 780 -22.30 25.65 -5.84
N THR A 781 -23.37 25.96 -6.56
CA THR A 781 -23.36 26.09 -8.00
C THR A 781 -22.28 27.09 -8.41
N VAL A 782 -21.57 26.73 -9.47
CA VAL A 782 -20.65 27.58 -10.20
C VAL A 782 -21.31 28.95 -10.47
N GLU A 783 -20.52 30.01 -10.22
CA GLU A 783 -20.78 31.46 -10.38
C GLU A 783 -21.62 32.20 -9.31
N ALA A 784 -20.96 32.65 -8.23
CA ALA A 784 -21.31 33.86 -7.49
C ALA A 784 -20.06 34.47 -6.78
N PRO A 785 -19.98 35.81 -6.56
CA PRO A 785 -18.76 36.51 -6.09
C PRO A 785 -18.46 36.26 -4.60
N PRO A 786 -17.26 36.60 -4.11
CA PRO A 786 -16.77 36.12 -2.82
C PRO A 786 -17.54 36.77 -1.66
N ALA A 787 -18.13 35.95 -0.81
CA ALA A 787 -18.59 36.35 0.53
C ALA A 787 -17.77 35.64 1.59
N GLU A 788 -17.51 36.37 2.67
CA GLU A 788 -16.48 36.17 3.69
C GLU A 788 -16.49 34.79 4.37
N ALA A 789 -15.28 34.25 4.55
CA ALA A 789 -15.03 32.99 5.22
C ALA A 789 -15.31 33.07 6.73
N LYS A 790 -16.27 32.26 7.21
CA LYS A 790 -16.28 31.84 8.62
C LYS A 790 -15.40 30.60 8.78
N LYS A 791 -14.49 30.68 9.76
CA LYS A 791 -13.69 29.55 10.26
C LYS A 791 -14.60 28.66 11.10
N ASP A 792 -14.93 27.48 10.59
CA ASP A 792 -15.40 26.36 11.42
C ASP A 792 -14.34 25.26 11.44
N ALA A 793 -14.29 24.58 12.58
CA ALA A 793 -13.26 23.64 12.99
C ALA A 793 -13.10 22.48 12.00
N ALA A 794 -11.85 22.07 11.79
CA ALA A 794 -11.48 20.98 10.91
C ALA A 794 -12.05 19.64 11.42
N ASP A 795 -13.11 19.16 10.77
CA ASP A 795 -13.44 17.74 10.79
C ASP A 795 -12.34 16.99 10.03
N VAL A 796 -11.54 16.22 10.76
CA VAL A 796 -10.51 15.35 10.20
C VAL A 796 -11.21 14.16 9.52
N ALA A 797 -11.61 14.34 8.26
CA ALA A 797 -12.10 13.25 7.43
C ALA A 797 -10.93 12.36 6.95
N CYS A 798 -11.10 11.04 7.01
CA CYS A 798 -10.11 10.09 6.48
C CYS A 798 -9.93 10.32 4.96
N SER A 799 -8.71 10.63 4.52
CA SER A 799 -8.36 10.70 3.09
C SER A 799 -8.34 9.27 2.56
N LEU A 800 -9.50 8.86 2.05
CA LEU A 800 -9.78 7.52 1.50
C LEU A 800 -8.87 7.20 0.30
N GLU A 801 -8.31 8.22 -0.34
CA GLU A 801 -7.53 8.13 -1.58
C GLU A 801 -6.02 8.24 -1.33
N ASN A 802 -5.59 8.68 -0.14
CA ASN A 802 -4.19 8.71 0.28
C ASN A 802 -4.06 8.25 1.74
N PRO A 803 -4.21 6.93 2.01
CA PRO A 803 -4.11 6.41 3.37
C PRO A 803 -2.74 6.71 3.99
N GLU A 804 -1.68 6.83 3.17
CA GLU A 804 -0.31 7.14 3.60
C GLU A 804 -0.07 8.62 3.99
N SER A 805 -1.03 9.53 3.78
CA SER A 805 -0.94 10.91 4.26
C SER A 805 -2.05 11.27 5.25
N CYS A 806 -3.01 10.36 5.46
CA CYS A 806 -4.15 10.64 6.29
C CYS A 806 -3.89 10.39 7.77
N GLU A 807 -3.98 11.43 8.59
CA GLU A 807 -3.87 11.31 10.05
C GLU A 807 -4.95 10.42 10.71
N ALA A 808 -6.09 10.19 10.06
CA ALA A 808 -7.14 9.30 10.56
C ALA A 808 -7.00 7.84 10.10
N CYS A 809 -6.30 7.59 8.99
CA CYS A 809 -6.08 6.24 8.48
C CYS A 809 -4.65 5.71 8.76
N GLN A 810 -3.69 6.58 9.10
CA GLN A 810 -2.40 6.25 9.72
C GLN A 810 -2.49 6.27 11.25
#